data_AF-A0A8J6LBS5-F1
#
_entry.id   AF-A0A8J6LBS5-F1
#
_cell.length_a   1.000
_cell.length_b   1.000
_cell.length_c   1.000
_cell.angle_alpha   90.00
_cell.angle_beta   90.00
_cell.angle_gamma   90.00
#
_symmetry.space_group_name_H-M   'P 1'
#
loop_
_entity.id
_entity.type
_entity.pdbx_description
1 polymer ?
#
loop_
_entity_poly.entity_id
_entity_poly.type
_entity_poly.pdbx_seq_one_letter_code
_entity_poly.pdbx_strand_id
1 'polypeptide(L)'
;MTHVMKSTLFIFIFTILSCTCVDLPKNFKKCDRKQKDFNECLATAITDSIEKLTAPMKEVGLVSFQPLNVPSLVIGAGTGAVAFQQNYNNLKLSGLTKTKFSKIDMDFEKKTMTMEGSVEQIKMEFDYEINGKILLLPIYGKGPGSIILDNVKVVLTFTFEEYDKKGQKHFKIVDKKMDLVPSLLKFKLDNLFDGDKALGDNINQVMNDNWSEVYADVKSSYEEAFSQIFSGIFSNLLGKVSVSELFASGFKKCNRKQEDFNECLKAAVVDAVVKLNAPIREVGLVNLQPLDVPSLVIGAGTGAVAFQQNYKNIKLSGLKKVECEKVEMDLEKNKMVLECSAPQIKLDFDYEIHGKILLLPIYGKGPGWIILEKPKMILTFDFEEYKKKEKKHLKVSKKKMILTPERIQFKLDNLFDGDKTLGDNINQVLNDNWSEVYADVKASYEEAFAQIFAAIYNNLLGKVSVGELFGEEMQFLPTVCVSLYNEQLCDLLLVASSGKLRHFYQAPFKKCNRKRKDFGECLVQAVEDAVGQLTKPFKEVGLNSLDPLEVPSMTIAPGSGPTNFQQNYKNMKITGFSKPKISKFDVNFNKKVVTLQCTFPKIVMAFDYDFNGKILLLPFYGKGPGTFSIDNMKYFFTFTLEEYQKDGTKHFKIIDSKLVIDPELIIFQFDNLFDGDENLGKNINQVFNDNWKEVFGDVKPSYEAAFGTIFTAILREGEPQTAALEPHKKKTMVREWILAGPQTPSIKGNILITPSFKKCNRKRSDFNECMVVAFNHVISQLNVPMRELNLPNLEPLDVPFMSIAAGKGPAAFQQIYKNLKVSGMTKNKFENIELDFEKNTLDLVCTTPEIRMDFEYEFSGKILLLPIAGNGPGTVSLFNVTNYLKHQLETYDKKGHDHFRIINTTYEFHPKLMTSKFDKLFGGDDALNTNLNEVINENWRELLDDVGPSYNEAFLQIFTTIINRFLAKVSIAELFDDE
;
A
#
# COMPACT_ATOMS: atom_id res chain seq x y z
N MET A 1 31.63 27.92 25.66
CA MET A 1 30.19 27.77 25.32
C MET A 1 29.94 26.97 24.04
N THR A 2 30.90 26.84 23.13
CA THR A 2 30.75 26.11 21.84
C THR A 2 30.87 24.58 21.95
N HIS A 3 31.45 24.06 23.03
CA HIS A 3 31.60 22.60 23.24
C HIS A 3 30.38 21.92 23.89
N VAL A 4 29.55 22.66 24.64
CA VAL A 4 28.36 22.10 25.34
C VAL A 4 27.21 21.86 24.36
N MET A 5 27.05 22.71 23.34
CA MET A 5 25.98 22.58 22.33
C MET A 5 26.18 21.43 21.34
N LYS A 6 27.42 20.94 21.13
CA LYS A 6 27.68 19.82 20.21
C LYS A 6 27.35 18.45 20.83
N SER A 7 27.46 18.30 22.15
CA SER A 7 27.18 17.04 22.84
C SER A 7 25.67 16.81 23.07
N THR A 8 24.86 17.86 23.22
CA THR A 8 23.39 17.72 23.40
C THR A 8 22.67 17.41 22.08
N LEU A 9 23.22 17.86 20.95
CA LEU A 9 22.67 17.60 19.61
C LEU A 9 22.87 16.15 19.16
N PHE A 10 23.91 15.46 19.64
CA PHE A 10 24.24 14.09 19.25
C PHE A 10 23.42 13.03 20.00
N ILE A 11 23.00 13.33 21.24
CA ILE A 11 22.15 12.44 22.08
C ILE A 11 20.69 12.42 21.57
N PHE A 12 20.20 13.53 21.01
CA PHE A 12 18.81 13.64 20.52
C PHE A 12 18.59 12.98 19.14
N ILE A 13 19.67 12.79 18.36
CA ILE A 13 19.62 12.14 17.04
C ILE A 13 19.57 10.60 17.16
N PHE A 14 20.08 10.03 18.24
CA PHE A 14 20.18 8.56 18.40
C PHE A 14 18.91 7.88 18.93
N THR A 15 17.95 8.61 19.49
CA THR A 15 16.68 8.06 19.99
C THR A 15 15.63 7.80 18.90
N ILE A 16 15.91 8.11 17.63
CA ILE A 16 14.92 8.03 16.53
C ILE A 16 15.01 6.69 15.73
N LEU A 17 15.87 5.74 16.11
CA LEU A 17 16.14 4.54 15.30
C LEU A 17 15.88 3.17 15.98
N SER A 18 14.97 3.07 16.95
CA SER A 18 14.43 1.79 17.40
C SER A 18 13.15 1.43 16.63
N CYS A 19 13.31 0.64 15.57
CA CYS A 19 12.22 0.07 14.80
C CYS A 19 11.59 -1.11 15.56
N THR A 20 10.41 -0.94 16.15
CA THR A 20 9.62 -2.07 16.68
C THR A 20 8.60 -2.54 15.64
N CYS A 21 8.67 -3.81 15.26
CA CYS A 21 7.53 -4.51 14.68
C CYS A 21 6.47 -4.73 15.76
N VAL A 22 5.19 -4.76 15.38
CA VAL A 22 4.10 -5.03 16.32
C VAL A 22 3.96 -6.55 16.44
N ASP A 23 4.14 -7.07 17.65
CA ASP A 23 3.90 -8.47 17.96
C ASP A 23 2.40 -8.80 17.82
N LEU A 24 2.11 -10.03 17.38
CA LEU A 24 0.75 -10.55 17.41
C LEU A 24 0.29 -10.61 18.88
N PRO A 25 -0.99 -10.28 19.19
CA PRO A 25 -1.46 -10.31 20.58
C PRO A 25 -1.15 -11.65 21.24
N LYS A 26 -0.58 -11.62 22.45
CA LYS A 26 -0.08 -12.83 23.14
C LYS A 26 -1.15 -13.90 23.37
N ASN A 27 -2.42 -13.50 23.39
CA ASN A 27 -3.58 -14.37 23.52
C ASN A 27 -4.05 -14.99 22.19
N PHE A 28 -3.42 -14.66 21.06
CA PHE A 28 -3.67 -15.27 19.76
C PHE A 28 -2.76 -16.48 19.59
N LYS A 29 -3.36 -17.60 19.17
CA LYS A 29 -2.62 -18.81 18.88
C LYS A 29 -1.84 -18.63 17.57
N LYS A 30 -0.58 -19.05 17.55
CA LYS A 30 0.23 -19.15 16.33
C LYS A 30 0.34 -20.61 15.91
N CYS A 31 0.45 -20.85 14.62
CA CYS A 31 0.65 -22.18 14.05
C CYS A 31 2.01 -22.27 13.38
N ASP A 32 2.71 -23.40 13.57
CA ASP A 32 3.98 -23.67 12.92
C ASP A 32 3.72 -24.11 11.48
N ARG A 33 4.30 -23.40 10.50
CA ARG A 33 4.13 -23.71 9.07
C ARG A 33 4.54 -25.12 8.69
N LYS A 34 5.39 -25.77 9.49
CA LYS A 34 5.93 -27.11 9.23
C LYS A 34 5.19 -28.23 9.99
N GLN A 35 4.23 -27.91 10.86
CA GLN A 35 3.45 -28.96 11.53
C GLN A 35 2.50 -29.65 10.55
N LYS A 36 2.32 -30.97 10.71
CA LYS A 36 1.54 -31.79 9.77
C LYS A 36 0.07 -31.36 9.69
N ASP A 37 -0.47 -30.84 10.78
CA ASP A 37 -1.83 -30.35 10.98
C ASP A 37 -1.94 -28.82 10.87
N PHE A 38 -1.04 -28.16 10.11
CA PHE A 38 -0.95 -26.70 10.04
C PHE A 38 -2.30 -26.01 9.72
N ASN A 39 -3.00 -26.51 8.71
CA ASN A 39 -4.29 -26.00 8.26
C ASN A 39 -5.39 -26.16 9.34
N GLU A 40 -5.38 -27.28 10.10
CA GLU A 40 -6.29 -27.54 11.21
C GLU A 40 -5.99 -26.61 12.40
N CYS A 41 -4.70 -26.42 12.69
CA CYS A 41 -4.26 -25.43 13.66
C CYS A 41 -4.71 -24.02 13.28
N LEU A 42 -4.57 -23.62 12.01
CA LEU A 42 -5.01 -22.30 11.52
C LEU A 42 -6.52 -22.11 11.70
N ALA A 43 -7.32 -23.13 11.37
CA ALA A 43 -8.77 -23.10 11.59
C ALA A 43 -9.13 -22.82 13.05
N THR A 44 -8.46 -23.51 13.98
CA THR A 44 -8.65 -23.28 15.42
C THR A 44 -8.14 -21.89 15.84
N ALA A 45 -6.94 -21.52 15.43
CA ALA A 45 -6.31 -20.26 15.82
C ALA A 45 -7.12 -19.04 15.38
N ILE A 46 -7.62 -19.06 14.14
CA ILE A 46 -8.44 -17.96 13.60
C ILE A 46 -9.82 -17.94 14.25
N THR A 47 -10.44 -19.10 14.49
CA THR A 47 -11.71 -19.19 15.23
C THR A 47 -11.56 -18.59 16.63
N ASP A 48 -10.55 -19.04 17.41
CA ASP A 48 -10.24 -18.51 18.74
C ASP A 48 -9.93 -17.01 18.73
N SER A 49 -9.27 -16.51 17.68
CA SER A 49 -8.96 -15.09 17.52
C SER A 49 -10.22 -14.27 17.26
N ILE A 50 -11.10 -14.72 16.37
CA ILE A 50 -12.37 -14.04 16.07
C ILE A 50 -13.29 -14.01 17.28
N GLU A 51 -13.38 -15.09 18.05
CA GLU A 51 -14.16 -15.14 19.30
C GLU A 51 -13.74 -14.05 20.30
N LYS A 52 -12.45 -13.69 20.31
CA LYS A 52 -11.88 -12.66 21.19
C LYS A 52 -12.07 -11.24 20.69
N LEU A 53 -12.52 -11.02 19.45
CA LEU A 53 -12.74 -9.68 18.87
C LEU A 53 -14.07 -9.06 19.35
N THR A 54 -14.35 -9.12 20.65
CA THR A 54 -15.50 -8.41 21.27
C THR A 54 -15.21 -6.91 21.49
N ALA A 55 -13.94 -6.51 21.39
CA ALA A 55 -13.48 -5.13 21.45
C ALA A 55 -12.37 -4.89 20.40
N PRO A 56 -12.14 -3.64 19.95
CA PRO A 56 -11.05 -3.33 19.03
C PRO A 56 -9.68 -3.61 19.64
N MET A 57 -8.78 -4.25 18.87
CA MET A 57 -7.37 -4.46 19.23
C MET A 57 -6.50 -3.50 18.41
N LYS A 58 -6.31 -2.30 18.95
CA LYS A 58 -5.73 -1.15 18.22
C LYS A 58 -4.28 -1.38 17.80
N GLU A 59 -3.53 -2.13 18.61
CA GLU A 59 -2.12 -2.43 18.39
C GLU A 59 -1.92 -3.05 17.02
N VAL A 60 -2.73 -4.07 16.70
CA VAL A 60 -2.70 -4.78 15.42
C VAL A 60 -3.76 -4.33 14.41
N GLY A 61 -4.49 -3.25 14.71
CA GLY A 61 -5.44 -2.66 13.75
C GLY A 61 -6.71 -3.48 13.51
N LEU A 62 -7.07 -4.37 14.45
CA LEU A 62 -8.33 -5.10 14.38
C LEU A 62 -9.45 -4.32 15.06
N VAL A 63 -10.64 -4.38 14.46
CA VAL A 63 -11.88 -3.76 14.96
C VAL A 63 -12.70 -4.78 15.77
N SER A 64 -13.73 -4.32 16.49
CA SER A 64 -14.67 -5.23 17.13
C SER A 64 -15.53 -5.94 16.08
N PHE A 65 -15.82 -7.22 16.32
CA PHE A 65 -16.75 -8.07 15.56
C PHE A 65 -18.08 -8.25 16.31
N GLN A 66 -18.24 -7.60 17.47
CA GLN A 66 -19.44 -7.66 18.30
C GLN A 66 -19.74 -6.29 18.96
N PRO A 67 -20.47 -5.39 18.28
CA PRO A 67 -20.76 -5.41 16.84
C PRO A 67 -19.58 -4.86 16.02
N LEU A 68 -19.49 -5.28 14.77
CA LEU A 68 -18.74 -4.56 13.74
C LEU A 68 -19.58 -3.37 13.26
N ASN A 69 -19.08 -2.15 13.48
CA ASN A 69 -19.75 -0.91 13.07
C ASN A 69 -19.26 -0.47 11.69
N VAL A 70 -20.18 -0.29 10.75
CA VAL A 70 -19.95 0.15 9.38
C VAL A 70 -20.75 1.45 9.18
N PRO A 71 -20.09 2.61 9.02
CA PRO A 71 -20.80 3.90 8.96
C PRO A 71 -21.83 3.99 7.85
N SER A 72 -21.50 3.44 6.67
CA SER A 72 -22.40 3.36 5.54
C SER A 72 -22.06 2.13 4.70
N LEU A 73 -23.08 1.45 4.20
CA LEU A 73 -22.98 0.33 3.28
C LEU A 73 -24.02 0.53 2.17
N VAL A 74 -23.56 0.49 0.94
CA VAL A 74 -24.42 0.58 -0.25
C VAL A 74 -24.45 -0.79 -0.91
N ILE A 75 -25.64 -1.35 -1.07
CA ILE A 75 -25.87 -2.55 -1.87
C ILE A 75 -26.61 -2.12 -3.12
N GLY A 76 -26.03 -2.42 -4.28
CA GLY A 76 -26.63 -2.10 -5.57
C GLY A 76 -28.01 -2.75 -5.74
N ALA A 77 -28.82 -2.17 -6.62
CA ALA A 77 -30.04 -2.82 -7.08
C ALA A 77 -29.68 -4.16 -7.75
N GLY A 78 -30.57 -5.13 -7.61
CA GLY A 78 -30.52 -6.35 -8.39
C GLY A 78 -31.08 -6.13 -9.79
N THR A 79 -31.15 -7.21 -10.56
CA THR A 79 -31.65 -7.20 -11.94
C THR A 79 -33.12 -7.60 -12.06
N GLY A 80 -33.75 -8.00 -10.95
CA GLY A 80 -35.13 -8.48 -10.90
C GLY A 80 -35.85 -8.05 -9.64
N ALA A 81 -35.89 -8.93 -8.64
CA ALA A 81 -36.67 -8.78 -7.41
C ALA A 81 -36.35 -7.54 -6.56
N VAL A 82 -35.19 -6.90 -6.69
CA VAL A 82 -34.82 -5.71 -5.90
C VAL A 82 -34.40 -4.57 -6.82
N ALA A 83 -35.38 -3.78 -7.28
CA ALA A 83 -35.17 -2.69 -8.23
C ALA A 83 -34.85 -1.34 -7.56
N PHE A 84 -34.07 -1.35 -6.48
CA PHE A 84 -33.61 -0.15 -5.80
C PHE A 84 -32.26 -0.36 -5.12
N GLN A 85 -31.50 0.72 -4.99
CA GLN A 85 -30.26 0.72 -4.22
C GLN A 85 -30.59 0.71 -2.73
N GLN A 86 -29.96 -0.17 -1.99
CA GLN A 86 -30.14 -0.29 -0.55
C GLN A 86 -29.02 0.50 0.14
N ASN A 87 -29.38 1.61 0.77
CA ASN A 87 -28.46 2.46 1.50
C ASN A 87 -28.64 2.22 3.00
N TYR A 88 -27.64 1.59 3.62
CA TYR A 88 -27.62 1.33 5.05
C TYR A 88 -26.65 2.28 5.73
N ASN A 89 -27.14 3.09 6.66
CA ASN A 89 -26.31 3.97 7.49
C ASN A 89 -26.24 3.41 8.92
N ASN A 90 -25.15 3.72 9.63
CA ASN A 90 -24.93 3.27 11.01
C ASN A 90 -25.07 1.75 11.20
N LEU A 91 -24.67 0.97 10.19
CA LEU A 91 -24.82 -0.47 10.17
C LEU A 91 -24.01 -1.12 11.31
N LYS A 92 -24.68 -1.96 12.09
CA LYS A 92 -24.10 -2.81 13.13
C LYS A 92 -24.28 -4.26 12.75
N LEU A 93 -23.16 -4.98 12.66
CA LEU A 93 -23.12 -6.41 12.37
C LEU A 93 -22.76 -7.16 13.64
N SER A 94 -23.67 -7.99 14.14
CA SER A 94 -23.47 -8.82 15.33
C SER A 94 -23.51 -10.30 14.98
N GLY A 95 -22.86 -11.13 15.79
CA GLY A 95 -22.81 -12.58 15.63
C GLY A 95 -21.53 -13.10 14.97
N LEU A 96 -20.68 -12.22 14.42
CA LEU A 96 -19.43 -12.59 13.75
C LEU A 96 -18.43 -13.29 14.69
N THR A 97 -18.46 -13.00 15.99
CA THR A 97 -17.62 -13.69 16.98
C THR A 97 -17.99 -15.16 17.18
N LYS A 98 -19.14 -15.62 16.68
CA LYS A 98 -19.58 -17.02 16.71
C LYS A 98 -19.22 -17.79 15.44
N THR A 99 -18.40 -17.21 14.56
CA THR A 99 -17.96 -17.87 13.32
C THR A 99 -17.08 -19.07 13.65
N LYS A 100 -17.43 -20.24 13.11
CA LYS A 100 -16.63 -21.46 13.22
C LYS A 100 -16.09 -21.81 11.84
N PHE A 101 -14.77 -21.89 11.69
CA PHE A 101 -14.16 -22.37 10.46
C PHE A 101 -14.03 -23.89 10.49
N SER A 102 -14.70 -24.55 9.54
CA SER A 102 -14.62 -26.00 9.34
C SER A 102 -13.34 -26.41 8.63
N LYS A 103 -12.80 -25.53 7.77
CA LYS A 103 -11.58 -25.77 7.01
C LYS A 103 -10.91 -24.44 6.67
N ILE A 104 -9.59 -24.42 6.80
CA ILE A 104 -8.74 -23.36 6.28
C ILE A 104 -7.62 -24.01 5.50
N ASP A 105 -7.40 -23.57 4.27
CA ASP A 105 -6.35 -24.06 3.40
C ASP A 105 -5.44 -22.91 2.96
N MET A 106 -4.20 -22.95 3.41
CA MET A 106 -3.18 -21.94 3.10
C MET A 106 -2.14 -22.54 2.15
N ASP A 107 -2.16 -22.08 0.90
CA ASP A 107 -1.22 -22.46 -0.15
C ASP A 107 -0.19 -21.34 -0.33
N PHE A 108 1.03 -21.54 0.19
CA PHE A 108 2.10 -20.56 0.12
C PHE A 108 2.73 -20.44 -1.28
N GLU A 109 2.60 -21.45 -2.15
CA GLU A 109 3.13 -21.41 -3.52
C GLU A 109 2.22 -20.59 -4.42
N LYS A 110 0.92 -20.89 -4.39
CA LYS A 110 -0.10 -20.11 -5.11
C LYS A 110 -0.39 -18.77 -4.44
N LYS A 111 0.06 -18.61 -3.20
CA LYS A 111 -0.19 -17.44 -2.35
C LYS A 111 -1.68 -17.19 -2.16
N THR A 112 -2.42 -18.25 -1.90
CA THR A 112 -3.86 -18.23 -1.71
C THR A 112 -4.24 -18.82 -0.37
N MET A 113 -5.25 -18.26 0.27
CA MET A 113 -5.86 -18.79 1.49
C MET A 113 -7.35 -18.95 1.25
N THR A 114 -7.89 -20.15 1.44
CA THR A 114 -9.33 -20.42 1.38
C THR A 114 -9.84 -20.80 2.77
N MET A 115 -10.95 -20.21 3.20
CA MET A 115 -11.53 -20.40 4.52
C MET A 115 -13.01 -20.74 4.36
N GLU A 116 -13.41 -21.91 4.84
CA GLU A 116 -14.79 -22.40 4.80
C GLU A 116 -15.34 -22.43 6.22
N GLY A 117 -16.36 -21.62 6.50
CA GLY A 117 -16.91 -21.46 7.84
C GLY A 117 -18.42 -21.32 7.88
N SER A 118 -18.95 -21.30 9.09
CA SER A 118 -20.37 -21.10 9.36
C SER A 118 -20.62 -20.20 10.55
N VAL A 119 -21.70 -19.43 10.50
CA VAL A 119 -22.20 -18.60 11.59
C VAL A 119 -23.66 -18.96 11.86
N GLU A 120 -24.00 -19.29 13.11
CA GLU A 120 -25.37 -19.69 13.47
C GLU A 120 -26.38 -18.58 13.17
N GLN A 121 -26.02 -17.33 13.46
CA GLN A 121 -26.84 -16.17 13.16
C GLN A 121 -25.99 -14.91 13.00
N ILE A 122 -26.26 -14.13 11.96
CA ILE A 122 -25.75 -12.76 11.80
C ILE A 122 -26.92 -11.81 11.90
N LYS A 123 -26.81 -10.79 12.76
CA LYS A 123 -27.80 -9.72 12.89
C LYS A 123 -27.22 -8.43 12.33
N MET A 124 -27.90 -7.86 11.34
CA MET A 124 -27.66 -6.53 10.79
C MET A 124 -28.69 -5.57 11.39
N GLU A 125 -28.24 -4.44 11.93
CA GLU A 125 -29.10 -3.34 12.38
C GLU A 125 -28.61 -2.05 11.75
N PHE A 126 -29.49 -1.27 11.13
CA PHE A 126 -29.10 -0.10 10.33
C PHE A 126 -30.23 0.93 10.26
N ASP A 127 -29.90 2.14 9.85
CA ASP A 127 -30.86 3.12 9.35
C ASP A 127 -30.92 3.00 7.82
N TYR A 128 -32.12 3.01 7.24
CA TYR A 128 -32.33 2.91 5.79
C TYR A 128 -33.09 4.11 5.25
N GLU A 129 -32.89 4.37 3.96
CA GLU A 129 -33.75 5.19 3.13
C GLU A 129 -33.85 4.49 1.77
N ILE A 130 -35.06 4.09 1.40
CA ILE A 130 -35.33 3.34 0.18
C ILE A 130 -36.52 3.95 -0.55
N ASN A 131 -36.46 3.91 -1.88
CA ASN A 131 -37.56 4.25 -2.76
C ASN A 131 -37.38 3.46 -4.06
N GLY A 132 -38.33 2.57 -4.36
CA GLY A 132 -38.35 1.79 -5.60
C GLY A 132 -39.33 0.64 -5.54
N LYS A 133 -38.93 -0.53 -6.06
CA LYS A 133 -39.79 -1.73 -6.13
C LYS A 133 -39.10 -2.97 -5.59
N ILE A 134 -39.84 -3.75 -4.81
CA ILE A 134 -39.46 -5.11 -4.42
C ILE A 134 -40.45 -6.10 -5.05
N LEU A 135 -39.93 -7.08 -5.77
CA LEU A 135 -40.68 -7.90 -6.71
C LEU A 135 -41.43 -6.99 -7.70
N LEU A 136 -42.77 -7.00 -7.65
CA LEU A 136 -43.64 -6.13 -8.44
C LEU A 136 -44.27 -4.99 -7.61
N LEU A 137 -43.98 -4.92 -6.32
CA LEU A 137 -44.63 -4.02 -5.38
C LEU A 137 -43.78 -2.77 -5.13
N PRO A 138 -44.38 -1.58 -5.09
CA PRO A 138 -43.67 -0.37 -4.68
C PRO A 138 -43.25 -0.48 -3.21
N ILE A 139 -42.08 0.05 -2.88
CA ILE A 139 -41.57 0.15 -1.52
C ILE A 139 -40.84 1.50 -1.36
N TYR A 140 -41.23 2.27 -0.35
CA TYR A 140 -40.51 3.47 0.03
C TYR A 140 -40.61 3.68 1.54
N GLY A 141 -39.64 4.37 2.09
CA GLY A 141 -39.60 4.70 3.50
C GLY A 141 -38.19 5.01 3.98
N LYS A 142 -38.12 5.53 5.19
CA LYS A 142 -36.86 5.79 5.88
C LYS A 142 -37.03 5.53 7.36
N GLY A 143 -36.07 4.85 7.97
CA GLY A 143 -36.19 4.48 9.38
C GLY A 143 -35.18 3.43 9.79
N PRO A 144 -35.28 2.93 11.02
CA PRO A 144 -34.46 1.81 11.46
C PRO A 144 -34.93 0.51 10.80
N GLY A 145 -33.98 -0.36 10.51
CA GLY A 145 -34.22 -1.68 9.94
C GLY A 145 -33.29 -2.72 10.53
N SER A 146 -33.66 -3.98 10.35
CA SER A 146 -32.81 -5.11 10.70
C SER A 146 -32.97 -6.26 9.71
N ILE A 147 -31.88 -6.99 9.50
CA ILE A 147 -31.85 -8.23 8.73
C ILE A 147 -31.19 -9.30 9.60
N ILE A 148 -31.83 -10.44 9.74
CA ILE A 148 -31.28 -11.61 10.43
C ILE A 148 -30.98 -12.67 9.38
N LEU A 149 -29.75 -13.16 9.34
CA LEU A 149 -29.32 -14.28 8.51
C LEU A 149 -29.08 -15.49 9.42
N ASP A 150 -29.83 -16.57 9.25
CA ASP A 150 -29.67 -17.80 10.03
C ASP A 150 -28.82 -18.85 9.26
N ASN A 151 -28.03 -19.63 10.00
CA ASN A 151 -27.12 -20.70 9.53
C ASN A 151 -26.33 -20.33 8.28
N VAL A 152 -25.58 -19.25 8.37
CA VAL A 152 -24.81 -18.70 7.27
C VAL A 152 -23.59 -19.54 6.99
N LYS A 153 -23.46 -20.09 5.79
CA LYS A 153 -22.20 -20.64 5.27
C LYS A 153 -21.43 -19.55 4.56
N VAL A 154 -20.12 -19.51 4.77
CA VAL A 154 -19.23 -18.54 4.16
C VAL A 154 -17.98 -19.22 3.62
N VAL A 155 -17.61 -18.89 2.38
CA VAL A 155 -16.31 -19.25 1.80
C VAL A 155 -15.58 -17.96 1.46
N LEU A 156 -14.41 -17.76 2.05
CA LEU A 156 -13.53 -16.64 1.76
C LEU A 156 -12.28 -17.14 1.07
N THR A 157 -11.90 -16.52 -0.05
CA THR A 157 -10.62 -16.75 -0.70
C THR A 157 -9.84 -15.44 -0.77
N PHE A 158 -8.62 -15.44 -0.25
CA PHE A 158 -7.68 -14.33 -0.36
C PHE A 158 -6.46 -14.75 -1.18
N THR A 159 -6.04 -13.90 -2.10
CA THR A 159 -4.74 -14.00 -2.76
C THR A 159 -3.83 -12.93 -2.20
N PHE A 160 -2.62 -13.29 -1.79
CA PHE A 160 -1.66 -12.39 -1.16
C PHE A 160 -0.35 -12.28 -1.94
N GLU A 161 0.35 -11.17 -1.73
CA GLU A 161 1.73 -10.97 -2.14
C GLU A 161 2.60 -10.71 -0.91
N GLU A 162 3.85 -11.18 -0.96
CA GLU A 162 4.85 -10.83 0.04
C GLU A 162 5.60 -9.57 -0.38
N TYR A 163 5.76 -8.63 0.55
CA TYR A 163 6.58 -7.44 0.35
C TYR A 163 7.45 -7.15 1.57
N ASP A 164 8.59 -6.50 1.35
CA ASP A 164 9.49 -6.09 2.43
C ASP A 164 9.06 -4.75 3.01
N LYS A 165 8.91 -4.69 4.34
CA LYS A 165 8.67 -3.48 5.10
C LYS A 165 9.63 -3.45 6.28
N LYS A 166 10.55 -2.47 6.28
CA LYS A 166 11.57 -2.29 7.33
C LYS A 166 12.37 -3.57 7.63
N GLY A 167 12.72 -4.33 6.59
CA GLY A 167 13.52 -5.56 6.71
C GLY A 167 12.75 -6.81 7.15
N GLN A 168 11.40 -6.75 7.23
CA GLN A 168 10.55 -7.90 7.51
C GLN A 168 9.57 -8.13 6.35
N LYS A 169 9.23 -9.40 6.09
CA LYS A 169 8.22 -9.77 5.09
C LYS A 169 6.83 -9.56 5.66
N HIS A 170 5.94 -8.95 4.89
CA HIS A 170 4.53 -8.79 5.18
C HIS A 170 3.69 -9.35 4.04
N PHE A 171 2.47 -9.78 4.34
CA PHE A 171 1.48 -10.07 3.31
C PHE A 171 0.68 -8.82 2.94
N LYS A 172 0.31 -8.73 1.68
CA LYS A 172 -0.66 -7.77 1.14
C LYS A 172 -1.71 -8.55 0.36
N ILE A 173 -3.00 -8.34 0.67
CA ILE A 173 -4.08 -8.94 -0.12
C ILE A 173 -4.14 -8.21 -1.46
N VAL A 174 -4.11 -8.97 -2.56
CA VAL A 174 -4.16 -8.45 -3.93
C VAL A 174 -5.42 -8.87 -4.68
N ASP A 175 -6.06 -9.96 -4.25
CA ASP A 175 -7.34 -10.40 -4.78
C ASP A 175 -8.16 -11.07 -3.65
N LYS A 176 -9.49 -11.04 -3.80
CA LYS A 176 -10.43 -11.50 -2.78
C LYS A 176 -11.71 -11.99 -3.44
N LYS A 177 -12.25 -13.08 -2.90
CA LYS A 177 -13.55 -13.63 -3.29
C LYS A 177 -14.31 -14.08 -2.05
N MET A 178 -15.63 -13.91 -2.07
CA MET A 178 -16.53 -14.32 -1.01
C MET A 178 -17.74 -15.03 -1.62
N ASP A 179 -18.13 -16.16 -1.04
CA ASP A 179 -19.43 -16.79 -1.28
C ASP A 179 -20.19 -16.80 0.05
N LEU A 180 -21.41 -16.26 0.04
CA LEU A 180 -22.24 -16.08 1.23
C LEU A 180 -23.58 -16.79 1.03
N VAL A 181 -23.85 -17.81 1.84
CA VAL A 181 -25.03 -18.68 1.67
C VAL A 181 -25.77 -18.84 3.00
N PRO A 182 -26.80 -18.01 3.27
CA PRO A 182 -27.69 -18.15 4.42
C PRO A 182 -28.78 -19.22 4.20
N SER A 183 -29.27 -19.85 5.26
CA SER A 183 -30.41 -20.78 5.16
C SER A 183 -31.76 -20.07 5.24
N LEU A 184 -31.79 -18.86 5.82
CA LEU A 184 -32.99 -18.05 5.98
C LEU A 184 -32.58 -16.58 6.20
N LEU A 185 -33.32 -15.66 5.58
CA LEU A 185 -33.28 -14.24 5.89
C LEU A 185 -34.59 -13.80 6.53
N LYS A 186 -34.49 -12.94 7.54
CA LYS A 186 -35.63 -12.22 8.12
C LYS A 186 -35.39 -10.73 8.04
N PHE A 187 -36.17 -10.05 7.23
CA PHE A 187 -36.22 -8.60 7.07
C PHE A 187 -37.23 -8.00 8.03
N LYS A 188 -36.84 -6.87 8.63
CA LYS A 188 -37.75 -5.98 9.35
C LYS A 188 -37.34 -4.54 9.11
N LEU A 189 -38.15 -3.82 8.35
CA LEU A 189 -38.01 -2.39 8.07
C LEU A 189 -39.14 -1.64 8.78
N ASP A 190 -38.79 -0.78 9.74
CA ASP A 190 -39.77 0.07 10.44
C ASP A 190 -39.97 1.37 9.66
N ASN A 191 -41.15 1.99 9.75
CA ASN A 191 -41.50 3.25 9.07
C ASN A 191 -41.48 3.18 7.52
N LEU A 192 -41.89 2.05 6.95
CA LEU A 192 -42.26 1.96 5.53
C LEU A 192 -43.56 2.76 5.26
N PHE A 193 -43.71 3.26 4.04
CA PHE A 193 -44.89 4.02 3.59
C PHE A 193 -45.27 5.17 4.52
N ASP A 194 -44.25 5.93 4.95
CA ASP A 194 -44.39 7.06 5.89
C ASP A 194 -45.11 6.70 7.20
N GLY A 195 -44.98 5.45 7.65
CA GLY A 195 -45.52 4.96 8.91
C GLY A 195 -46.85 4.20 8.81
N ASP A 196 -47.33 3.92 7.59
CA ASP A 196 -48.49 3.02 7.42
C ASP A 196 -48.13 1.60 7.87
N LYS A 197 -48.65 1.22 9.04
CA LYS A 197 -48.36 -0.07 9.66
C LYS A 197 -48.88 -1.25 8.85
N ALA A 198 -50.07 -1.16 8.24
CA ALA A 198 -50.65 -2.28 7.52
C ALA A 198 -49.86 -2.58 6.25
N LEU A 199 -49.49 -1.55 5.48
CA LEU A 199 -48.65 -1.69 4.30
C LEU A 199 -47.22 -2.11 4.64
N GLY A 200 -46.64 -1.53 5.70
CA GLY A 200 -45.30 -1.88 6.19
C GLY A 200 -45.21 -3.33 6.66
N ASP A 201 -46.18 -3.80 7.45
CA ASP A 201 -46.24 -5.20 7.92
C ASP A 201 -46.41 -6.16 6.73
N ASN A 202 -47.28 -5.83 5.77
CA ASN A 202 -47.50 -6.65 4.58
C ASN A 202 -46.24 -6.74 3.69
N ILE A 203 -45.53 -5.63 3.46
CA ILE A 203 -44.28 -5.66 2.66
C ILE A 203 -43.15 -6.39 3.39
N ASN A 204 -43.01 -6.24 4.71
CA ASN A 204 -42.08 -7.06 5.48
C ASN A 204 -42.42 -8.55 5.36
N GLN A 205 -43.70 -8.93 5.42
CA GLN A 205 -44.13 -10.31 5.21
C GLN A 205 -43.78 -10.79 3.81
N VAL A 206 -44.07 -10.03 2.75
CA VAL A 206 -43.73 -10.39 1.37
C VAL A 206 -42.22 -10.60 1.20
N MET A 207 -41.38 -9.72 1.75
CA MET A 207 -39.92 -9.90 1.70
C MET A 207 -39.46 -11.15 2.44
N ASN A 208 -40.10 -11.51 3.55
CA ASN A 208 -39.77 -12.68 4.35
C ASN A 208 -40.25 -13.99 3.70
N ASP A 209 -41.46 -14.01 3.13
CA ASP A 209 -42.01 -15.16 2.44
C ASP A 209 -41.21 -15.46 1.16
N ASN A 210 -40.64 -14.42 0.52
CA ASN A 210 -39.87 -14.50 -0.73
C ASN A 210 -38.37 -14.23 -0.52
N TRP A 211 -37.86 -14.42 0.69
CA TRP A 211 -36.51 -14.00 1.08
C TRP A 211 -35.41 -14.55 0.17
N SER A 212 -35.58 -15.78 -0.33
CA SER A 212 -34.58 -16.46 -1.17
C SER A 212 -34.45 -15.79 -2.53
N GLU A 213 -35.57 -15.37 -3.12
CA GLU A 213 -35.57 -14.67 -4.42
C GLU A 213 -35.01 -13.25 -4.26
N VAL A 214 -35.46 -12.55 -3.20
CA VAL A 214 -34.96 -11.22 -2.84
C VAL A 214 -33.44 -11.25 -2.62
N TYR A 215 -32.93 -12.22 -1.88
CA TYR A 215 -31.49 -12.36 -1.63
C TYR A 215 -30.70 -12.75 -2.88
N ALA A 216 -31.20 -13.70 -3.67
CA ALA A 216 -30.51 -14.17 -4.87
C ALA A 216 -30.22 -13.04 -5.86
N ASP A 217 -31.15 -12.09 -6.01
CA ASP A 217 -31.03 -10.97 -6.94
C ASP A 217 -29.93 -9.95 -6.54
N VAL A 218 -29.57 -9.89 -5.26
CA VAL A 218 -28.57 -8.94 -4.72
C VAL A 218 -27.36 -9.62 -4.08
N LYS A 219 -27.27 -10.97 -4.16
CA LYS A 219 -26.24 -11.80 -3.53
C LYS A 219 -24.83 -11.31 -3.85
N SER A 220 -24.53 -11.10 -5.14
CA SER A 220 -23.21 -10.67 -5.60
C SER A 220 -22.81 -9.30 -5.05
N SER A 221 -23.78 -8.38 -4.89
CA SER A 221 -23.54 -7.06 -4.32
C SER A 221 -23.17 -7.14 -2.84
N TYR A 222 -23.82 -8.03 -2.08
CA TYR A 222 -23.44 -8.32 -0.69
C TYR A 222 -22.08 -9.01 -0.59
N GLU A 223 -21.78 -9.98 -1.46
CA GLU A 223 -20.49 -10.68 -1.49
C GLU A 223 -19.34 -9.71 -1.77
N GLU A 224 -19.47 -8.83 -2.77
CA GLU A 224 -18.45 -7.84 -3.07
C GLU A 224 -18.27 -6.87 -1.90
N ALA A 225 -19.36 -6.31 -1.37
CA ALA A 225 -19.29 -5.31 -0.31
C ALA A 225 -18.70 -5.88 1.00
N PHE A 226 -19.12 -7.08 1.42
CA PHE A 226 -18.53 -7.73 2.59
C PHE A 226 -17.10 -8.20 2.35
N SER A 227 -16.75 -8.66 1.14
CA SER A 227 -15.36 -9.01 0.82
C SER A 227 -14.44 -7.79 0.95
N GLN A 228 -14.90 -6.59 0.54
CA GLN A 228 -14.16 -5.35 0.71
C GLN A 228 -13.98 -4.98 2.18
N ILE A 229 -15.04 -5.06 2.99
CA ILE A 229 -14.97 -4.80 4.42
C ILE A 229 -13.96 -5.74 5.11
N PHE A 230 -14.10 -7.05 4.92
CA PHE A 230 -13.25 -8.03 5.59
C PHE A 230 -11.80 -7.99 5.09
N SER A 231 -11.57 -7.84 3.78
CA SER A 231 -10.21 -7.66 3.26
C SER A 231 -9.54 -6.39 3.77
N GLY A 232 -10.27 -5.30 3.99
CA GLY A 232 -9.74 -4.10 4.62
C GLY A 232 -9.28 -4.34 6.06
N ILE A 233 -10.09 -5.05 6.84
CA ILE A 233 -9.75 -5.44 8.23
C ILE A 233 -8.50 -6.32 8.25
N PHE A 234 -8.45 -7.37 7.42
CA PHE A 234 -7.30 -8.26 7.35
C PHE A 234 -6.05 -7.56 6.79
N SER A 235 -6.19 -6.68 5.80
CA SER A 235 -5.06 -5.91 5.25
C SER A 235 -4.42 -5.01 6.30
N ASN A 236 -5.20 -4.43 7.21
CA ASN A 236 -4.67 -3.64 8.32
C ASN A 236 -3.82 -4.50 9.28
N LEU A 237 -4.30 -5.71 9.60
CA LEU A 237 -3.54 -6.69 10.40
C LEU A 237 -2.23 -7.08 9.70
N LEU A 238 -2.31 -7.53 8.44
CA LEU A 238 -1.16 -8.01 7.67
C LEU A 238 -0.14 -6.89 7.37
N GLY A 239 -0.60 -5.64 7.28
CA GLY A 239 0.27 -4.47 7.14
C GLY A 239 1.04 -4.10 8.41
N LYS A 240 0.62 -4.59 9.58
CA LYS A 240 1.24 -4.31 10.89
C LYS A 240 2.05 -5.48 11.44
N VAL A 241 1.58 -6.70 11.20
CA VAL A 241 2.20 -7.94 11.69
C VAL A 241 2.95 -8.61 10.53
N SER A 242 4.21 -8.97 10.75
CA SER A 242 5.04 -9.61 9.71
C SER A 242 4.67 -11.09 9.52
N VAL A 243 5.00 -11.66 8.36
CA VAL A 243 4.77 -13.08 8.05
C VAL A 243 5.39 -14.00 9.10
N SER A 244 6.60 -13.65 9.58
CA SER A 244 7.29 -14.40 10.63
C SER A 244 6.64 -14.30 12.00
N GLU A 245 5.78 -13.31 12.22
CA GLU A 245 5.06 -13.10 13.47
C GLU A 245 3.62 -13.63 13.40
N LEU A 246 3.01 -13.66 12.20
CA LEU A 246 1.72 -14.29 11.91
C LEU A 246 1.77 -15.81 12.08
N PHE A 247 2.88 -16.42 11.67
CA PHE A 247 3.14 -17.85 11.85
C PHE A 247 4.29 -18.04 12.81
N ALA A 248 4.35 -19.19 13.48
CA ALA A 248 5.58 -19.56 14.17
C ALA A 248 6.62 -19.94 13.09
N SER A 249 7.39 -18.97 12.59
CA SER A 249 8.47 -19.26 11.62
C SER A 249 9.67 -18.31 11.73
N GLY A 250 10.63 -18.71 12.55
CA GLY A 250 12.01 -18.22 12.56
C GLY A 250 12.85 -19.12 13.46
N PHE A 251 14.14 -19.32 13.14
CA PHE A 251 15.10 -19.81 14.13
C PHE A 251 15.07 -18.86 15.33
N LYS A 252 15.26 -19.39 16.53
CA LYS A 252 15.38 -18.55 17.73
C LYS A 252 16.48 -17.50 17.50
N LYS A 253 16.14 -16.21 17.65
CA LYS A 253 17.09 -15.10 17.56
C LYS A 253 17.56 -14.73 18.95
N CYS A 254 18.83 -14.34 19.08
CA CYS A 254 19.45 -13.99 20.34
C CYS A 254 20.01 -12.58 20.29
N ASN A 255 19.64 -11.76 21.26
CA ASN A 255 20.15 -10.39 21.35
C ASN A 255 21.50 -10.43 22.05
N ARG A 256 22.58 -10.00 21.38
CA ARG A 256 23.93 -9.99 21.96
C ARG A 256 24.13 -9.15 23.23
N LYS A 257 23.19 -8.27 23.56
CA LYS A 257 23.24 -7.47 24.81
C LYS A 257 22.50 -8.13 25.98
N GLN A 258 21.80 -9.24 25.76
CA GLN A 258 21.11 -9.92 26.85
C GLN A 258 22.11 -10.70 27.72
N GLU A 259 21.84 -10.77 29.02
CA GLU A 259 22.73 -11.42 30.00
C GLU A 259 22.95 -12.91 29.70
N ASP A 260 21.95 -13.59 29.12
CA ASP A 260 21.97 -15.02 28.78
C ASP A 260 22.26 -15.30 27.30
N PHE A 261 23.00 -14.42 26.60
CA PHE A 261 23.22 -14.50 25.15
C PHE A 261 23.70 -15.88 24.66
N ASN A 262 24.70 -16.47 25.32
CA ASN A 262 25.26 -17.78 24.95
C ASN A 262 24.26 -18.92 25.20
N GLU A 263 23.45 -18.85 26.25
CA GLU A 263 22.39 -19.85 26.51
C GLU A 263 21.26 -19.76 25.48
N CYS A 264 20.89 -18.54 25.09
CA CYS A 264 20.00 -18.36 23.96
C CYS A 264 20.60 -18.92 22.67
N LEU A 265 21.87 -18.62 22.39
CA LEU A 265 22.55 -19.04 21.17
C LEU A 265 22.64 -20.56 21.07
N LYS A 266 22.93 -21.24 22.19
CA LYS A 266 22.86 -22.69 22.33
C LYS A 266 21.47 -23.22 21.97
N ALA A 267 20.42 -22.67 22.56
CA ALA A 267 19.06 -23.07 22.24
C ALA A 267 18.71 -22.80 20.76
N ALA A 268 19.22 -21.71 20.17
CA ALA A 268 19.01 -21.37 18.77
C ALA A 268 19.70 -22.35 17.81
N VAL A 269 20.94 -22.75 18.11
CA VAL A 269 21.67 -23.75 17.31
C VAL A 269 20.98 -25.11 17.40
N VAL A 270 20.59 -25.56 18.61
CA VAL A 270 19.89 -26.84 18.78
C VAL A 270 18.53 -26.83 18.06
N ASP A 271 17.75 -25.77 18.22
CA ASP A 271 16.49 -25.57 17.50
C ASP A 271 16.70 -25.58 15.97
N ALA A 272 17.77 -24.95 15.50
CA ALA A 272 18.09 -24.90 14.09
C ALA A 272 18.44 -26.27 13.51
N VAL A 273 19.28 -27.03 14.20
CA VAL A 273 19.68 -28.39 13.80
C VAL A 273 18.48 -29.33 13.74
N VAL A 274 17.53 -29.22 14.68
CA VAL A 274 16.29 -30.03 14.67
C VAL A 274 15.38 -29.70 13.48
N LYS A 275 15.32 -28.42 13.09
CA LYS A 275 14.40 -27.89 12.06
C LYS A 275 14.92 -28.00 10.61
N LEU A 276 16.20 -28.31 10.39
CA LEU A 276 16.84 -28.41 9.07
C LEU A 276 16.70 -29.81 8.44
N ASN A 277 15.46 -30.24 8.21
CA ASN A 277 15.11 -31.47 7.46
C ASN A 277 14.89 -31.22 5.96
N ALA A 278 15.06 -29.99 5.51
CA ALA A 278 15.02 -29.54 4.13
C ALA A 278 15.91 -28.28 4.00
N PRO A 279 16.52 -28.02 2.83
CA PRO A 279 17.35 -26.84 2.63
C PRO A 279 16.52 -25.55 2.74
N ILE A 280 17.09 -24.51 3.35
CA ILE A 280 16.50 -23.16 3.40
C ILE A 280 17.31 -22.26 2.48
N ARG A 281 16.87 -22.18 1.23
CA ARG A 281 17.63 -21.56 0.13
C ARG A 281 17.81 -20.06 0.35
N GLU A 282 16.85 -19.40 0.97
CA GLU A 282 16.82 -17.95 1.22
C GLU A 282 18.02 -17.52 2.09
N VAL A 283 18.33 -18.30 3.12
CA VAL A 283 19.46 -18.03 4.04
C VAL A 283 20.66 -18.95 3.80
N GLY A 284 20.65 -19.77 2.75
CA GLY A 284 21.81 -20.56 2.34
C GLY A 284 22.09 -21.79 3.22
N LEU A 285 21.10 -22.26 3.98
CA LEU A 285 21.23 -23.48 4.78
C LEU A 285 20.85 -24.71 3.97
N VAL A 286 21.59 -25.80 4.17
CA VAL A 286 21.40 -27.10 3.49
C VAL A 286 20.56 -28.05 4.34
N ASN A 287 20.10 -29.16 3.74
CA ASN A 287 19.51 -30.25 4.51
C ASN A 287 20.57 -30.88 5.42
N LEU A 288 20.22 -31.19 6.67
CA LEU A 288 21.10 -31.89 7.61
C LEU A 288 20.71 -33.36 7.83
N GLN A 289 19.62 -33.85 7.21
CA GLN A 289 19.14 -35.22 7.36
C GLN A 289 18.67 -35.85 6.03
N PRO A 290 19.53 -36.61 5.33
CA PRO A 290 20.99 -36.61 5.50
C PRO A 290 21.59 -35.29 5.00
N LEU A 291 22.77 -34.95 5.51
CA LEU A 291 23.64 -33.96 4.88
C LEU A 291 24.38 -34.63 3.72
N ASP A 292 24.10 -34.17 2.50
CA ASP A 292 24.77 -34.66 1.28
C ASP A 292 26.12 -33.96 1.09
N VAL A 293 27.20 -34.74 1.01
CA VAL A 293 28.56 -34.27 0.75
C VAL A 293 29.08 -34.95 -0.53
N PRO A 294 29.30 -34.21 -1.63
CA PRO A 294 29.61 -34.81 -2.93
C PRO A 294 30.85 -35.71 -2.93
N SER A 295 31.91 -35.27 -2.24
CA SER A 295 33.15 -36.01 -2.12
C SER A 295 33.95 -35.56 -0.91
N LEU A 296 34.75 -36.47 -0.36
CA LEU A 296 35.67 -36.21 0.74
C LEU A 296 36.98 -36.95 0.47
N VAL A 297 38.10 -36.27 0.72
CA VAL A 297 39.43 -36.87 0.62
C VAL A 297 40.06 -36.82 2.01
N ILE A 298 40.41 -37.99 2.54
CA ILE A 298 41.13 -38.12 3.80
C ILE A 298 42.56 -38.55 3.45
N GLY A 299 43.55 -37.74 3.85
CA GLY A 299 44.95 -38.04 3.63
C GLY A 299 45.39 -39.33 4.31
N ALA A 300 46.45 -39.94 3.78
CA ALA A 300 47.12 -41.06 4.43
C ALA A 300 47.66 -40.63 5.81
N GLY A 301 47.62 -41.53 6.76
CA GLY A 301 48.33 -41.38 8.03
C GLY A 301 49.81 -41.73 7.88
N THR A 302 50.51 -41.79 9.02
CA THR A 302 51.95 -42.07 9.07
C THR A 302 52.28 -43.50 9.50
N GLY A 303 51.25 -44.30 9.85
CA GLY A 303 51.39 -45.66 10.33
C GLY A 303 50.26 -46.58 9.84
N ALA A 304 49.22 -46.71 10.64
CA ALA A 304 48.12 -47.66 10.45
C ALA A 304 47.31 -47.49 9.15
N VAL A 305 47.30 -46.32 8.51
CA VAL A 305 46.56 -46.08 7.26
C VAL A 305 47.46 -45.45 6.21
N ALA A 306 48.20 -46.27 5.48
CA ALA A 306 49.19 -45.82 4.51
C ALA A 306 48.60 -45.56 3.11
N PHE A 307 47.41 -44.96 3.02
CA PHE A 307 46.77 -44.61 1.74
C PHE A 307 45.76 -43.46 1.88
N GLN A 308 45.56 -42.74 0.78
CA GLN A 308 44.53 -41.70 0.68
C GLN A 308 43.16 -42.35 0.52
N GLN A 309 42.21 -41.98 1.39
CA GLN A 309 40.84 -42.45 1.29
C GLN A 309 40.02 -41.45 0.48
N ASN A 310 39.40 -41.92 -0.60
CA ASN A 310 38.55 -41.11 -1.45
C ASN A 310 37.11 -41.60 -1.33
N TYR A 311 36.25 -40.75 -0.79
CA TYR A 311 34.83 -41.01 -0.61
C TYR A 311 34.00 -40.12 -1.54
N LYS A 312 32.92 -40.66 -2.10
CA LYS A 312 31.96 -39.94 -2.96
C LYS A 312 30.53 -40.21 -2.49
N ASN A 313 29.60 -39.34 -2.91
CA ASN A 313 28.16 -39.49 -2.65
C ASN A 313 27.84 -39.69 -1.17
N ILE A 314 28.53 -38.96 -0.30
CA ILE A 314 28.49 -39.19 1.13
C ILE A 314 27.16 -38.65 1.68
N LYS A 315 26.46 -39.48 2.46
CA LYS A 315 25.26 -39.11 3.20
C LYS A 315 25.54 -39.19 4.68
N LEU A 316 25.55 -38.04 5.34
CA LEU A 316 25.79 -37.95 6.77
C LEU A 316 24.46 -37.83 7.52
N SER A 317 24.14 -38.83 8.33
CA SER A 317 22.91 -38.95 9.12
C SER A 317 23.20 -38.86 10.62
N GLY A 318 22.20 -38.49 11.42
CA GLY A 318 22.32 -38.44 12.89
C GLY A 318 22.51 -37.04 13.49
N LEU A 319 22.86 -36.02 12.67
CA LEU A 319 22.98 -34.62 13.11
C LEU A 319 21.74 -34.06 13.84
N LYS A 320 20.52 -34.51 13.52
CA LYS A 320 19.29 -34.06 14.19
C LYS A 320 19.25 -34.37 15.70
N LYS A 321 19.99 -35.38 16.13
CA LYS A 321 20.10 -35.79 17.54
C LYS A 321 21.32 -35.17 18.23
N VAL A 322 21.92 -34.13 17.63
CA VAL A 322 23.03 -33.41 18.25
C VAL A 322 22.50 -32.58 19.41
N GLU A 323 23.18 -32.70 20.53
CA GLU A 323 22.99 -31.91 21.73
C GLU A 323 24.28 -31.12 21.98
N CYS A 324 24.15 -29.82 22.25
CA CYS A 324 25.31 -28.99 22.55
C CYS A 324 25.35 -28.65 24.03
N GLU A 325 26.43 -29.04 24.71
CA GLU A 325 26.69 -28.65 26.09
C GLU A 325 27.02 -27.15 26.14
N LYS A 326 27.76 -26.66 25.13
CA LYS A 326 28.22 -25.28 25.02
C LYS A 326 28.08 -24.74 23.60
N VAL A 327 27.58 -23.52 23.48
CA VAL A 327 27.67 -22.69 22.26
C VAL A 327 28.00 -21.28 22.71
N GLU A 328 29.23 -20.85 22.50
CA GLU A 328 29.74 -19.57 22.96
C GLU A 328 30.22 -18.73 21.77
N MET A 329 29.81 -17.46 21.72
CA MET A 329 30.27 -16.49 20.75
C MET A 329 30.94 -15.32 21.47
N ASP A 330 32.26 -15.21 21.31
CA ASP A 330 33.06 -14.06 21.71
C ASP A 330 33.03 -13.04 20.56
N LEU A 331 32.18 -12.02 20.70
CA LEU A 331 31.97 -10.99 19.69
C LEU A 331 33.16 -10.02 19.55
N GLU A 332 34.02 -9.90 20.57
CA GLU A 332 35.21 -9.06 20.51
C GLU A 332 36.32 -9.75 19.71
N LYS A 333 36.50 -11.04 19.95
CA LYS A 333 37.47 -11.87 19.21
C LYS A 333 36.92 -12.40 17.89
N ASN A 334 35.63 -12.19 17.62
CA ASN A 334 34.90 -12.81 16.51
C ASN A 334 35.15 -14.32 16.47
N LYS A 335 34.98 -14.98 17.61
CA LYS A 335 35.31 -16.38 17.78
C LYS A 335 34.12 -17.14 18.36
N MET A 336 33.80 -18.27 17.75
CA MET A 336 32.72 -19.16 18.22
C MET A 336 33.26 -20.54 18.57
N VAL A 337 32.80 -21.07 19.70
CA VAL A 337 33.11 -22.42 20.19
C VAL A 337 31.82 -23.18 20.41
N LEU A 338 31.71 -24.36 19.81
CA LEU A 338 30.61 -25.30 20.01
C LEU A 338 31.16 -26.59 20.59
N GLU A 339 30.60 -27.05 21.69
CA GLU A 339 30.88 -28.35 22.29
C GLU A 339 29.58 -29.15 22.23
N CYS A 340 29.53 -30.12 21.33
CA CYS A 340 28.33 -30.90 21.06
C CYS A 340 28.61 -32.40 21.03
N SER A 341 27.58 -33.19 21.25
CA SER A 341 27.60 -34.64 21.15
C SER A 341 26.36 -35.14 20.42
N ALA A 342 26.40 -36.36 19.91
CA ALA A 342 25.23 -37.02 19.34
C ALA A 342 25.26 -38.50 19.74
N PRO A 343 24.13 -39.20 19.87
CA PRO A 343 24.14 -40.63 20.20
C PRO A 343 24.87 -41.46 19.13
N GLN A 344 24.70 -41.09 17.87
CA GLN A 344 25.32 -41.76 16.73
C GLN A 344 25.35 -40.82 15.51
N ILE A 345 26.45 -40.83 14.77
CA ILE A 345 26.57 -40.22 13.43
C ILE A 345 26.95 -41.31 12.44
N LYS A 346 26.20 -41.43 11.35
CA LYS A 346 26.46 -42.42 10.29
C LYS A 346 26.83 -41.71 8.99
N LEU A 347 27.88 -42.19 8.34
CA LEU A 347 28.29 -41.79 7.01
C LEU A 347 28.08 -42.97 6.08
N ASP A 348 27.20 -42.84 5.10
CA ASP A 348 27.11 -43.76 3.95
C ASP A 348 27.88 -43.14 2.78
N PHE A 349 28.66 -43.91 2.02
CA PHE A 349 29.49 -43.39 0.94
C PHE A 349 29.86 -44.45 -0.10
N ASP A 350 30.31 -44.00 -1.27
CA ASP A 350 31.05 -44.83 -2.23
C ASP A 350 32.55 -44.62 -2.01
N TYR A 351 33.35 -45.68 -2.02
CA TYR A 351 34.80 -45.62 -1.84
C TYR A 351 35.56 -46.26 -3.01
N GLU A 352 36.80 -45.81 -3.18
CA GLU A 352 37.81 -46.48 -3.99
C GLU A 352 39.14 -46.37 -3.24
N ILE A 353 39.66 -47.51 -2.79
CA ILE A 353 40.80 -47.61 -1.90
C ILE A 353 41.80 -48.60 -2.48
N HIS A 354 43.09 -48.27 -2.38
CA HIS A 354 44.19 -49.16 -2.69
C HIS A 354 45.40 -48.79 -1.82
N GLY A 355 45.87 -49.71 -0.98
CA GLY A 355 47.01 -49.47 -0.11
C GLY A 355 47.16 -50.51 1.00
N LYS A 356 47.57 -50.04 2.19
CA LYS A 356 47.75 -50.88 3.38
C LYS A 356 47.04 -50.31 4.60
N ILE A 357 46.36 -51.19 5.33
CA ILE A 357 45.80 -50.94 6.66
C ILE A 357 46.62 -51.77 7.67
N LEU A 358 47.21 -51.11 8.67
CA LEU A 358 48.25 -51.70 9.53
C LEU A 358 49.38 -52.28 8.68
N LEU A 359 49.51 -53.61 8.64
CA LEU A 359 50.46 -54.34 7.79
C LEU A 359 49.79 -55.09 6.63
N LEU A 360 48.45 -55.03 6.53
CA LEU A 360 47.67 -55.81 5.60
C LEU A 360 47.36 -55.01 4.32
N PRO A 361 47.47 -55.60 3.12
CA PRO A 361 47.01 -54.96 1.90
C PRO A 361 45.49 -54.80 1.93
N ILE A 362 44.99 -53.68 1.42
CA ILE A 362 43.56 -53.42 1.25
C ILE A 362 43.35 -52.76 -0.11
N TYR A 363 42.44 -53.33 -0.91
CA TYR A 363 41.97 -52.69 -2.13
C TYR A 363 40.51 -53.04 -2.38
N GLY A 364 39.80 -52.17 -3.08
CA GLY A 364 38.42 -52.38 -3.47
C GLY A 364 37.71 -51.10 -3.83
N LYS A 365 36.53 -51.26 -4.41
CA LYS A 365 35.66 -50.17 -4.81
C LYS A 365 34.21 -50.59 -4.63
N GLY A 366 33.45 -49.82 -3.87
CA GLY A 366 32.07 -50.18 -3.57
C GLY A 366 31.43 -49.21 -2.60
N PRO A 367 30.19 -49.49 -2.18
CA PRO A 367 29.55 -48.76 -1.11
C PRO A 367 30.19 -49.15 0.23
N GLY A 368 30.10 -48.25 1.19
CA GLY A 368 30.51 -48.48 2.55
C GLY A 368 29.80 -47.54 3.51
N TRP A 369 29.98 -47.81 4.80
CA TRP A 369 29.54 -46.91 5.84
C TRP A 369 30.50 -46.86 7.03
N ILE A 370 30.49 -45.72 7.71
CA ILE A 370 31.17 -45.49 8.98
C ILE A 370 30.15 -45.03 10.00
N ILE A 371 30.18 -45.62 11.20
CA ILE A 371 29.35 -45.20 12.33
C ILE A 371 30.27 -44.68 13.43
N LEU A 372 30.03 -43.44 13.85
CA LEU A 372 30.63 -42.84 15.04
C LEU A 372 29.63 -42.97 16.19
N GLU A 373 29.98 -43.71 17.24
CA GLU A 373 29.15 -43.83 18.45
C GLU A 373 29.53 -42.75 19.46
N LYS A 374 28.50 -42.06 19.97
CA LYS A 374 28.62 -40.98 20.95
C LYS A 374 29.75 -39.98 20.66
N PRO A 375 29.93 -39.50 19.42
CA PRO A 375 31.00 -38.56 19.12
C PRO A 375 30.84 -37.27 19.91
N LYS A 376 31.89 -36.90 20.64
CA LYS A 376 32.08 -35.53 21.14
C LYS A 376 32.80 -34.70 20.09
N MET A 377 32.25 -33.53 19.80
CA MET A 377 32.70 -32.63 18.76
C MET A 377 32.91 -31.25 19.36
N ILE A 378 34.14 -30.74 19.25
CA ILE A 378 34.46 -29.36 19.62
C ILE A 378 34.81 -28.62 18.34
N LEU A 379 33.94 -27.71 17.90
CA LEU A 379 34.17 -26.87 16.73
C LEU A 379 34.55 -25.47 17.19
N THR A 380 35.63 -24.94 16.62
CA THR A 380 36.08 -23.56 16.82
C THR A 380 36.16 -22.86 15.48
N PHE A 381 35.49 -21.73 15.37
CA PHE A 381 35.57 -20.84 14.21
C PHE A 381 36.08 -19.48 14.65
N ASP A 382 37.10 -18.98 13.96
CA ASP A 382 37.45 -17.56 14.00
C ASP A 382 36.84 -16.91 12.75
N PHE A 383 36.28 -15.72 12.91
CA PHE A 383 35.63 -14.98 11.83
C PHE A 383 36.37 -13.68 11.53
N GLU A 384 36.32 -13.28 10.26
CA GLU A 384 36.67 -11.94 9.79
C GLU A 384 35.40 -11.17 9.44
N GLU A 385 35.32 -9.92 9.89
CA GLU A 385 34.25 -9.01 9.51
C GLU A 385 34.54 -8.40 8.13
N TYR A 386 33.52 -8.31 7.28
CA TYR A 386 33.59 -7.57 6.01
C TYR A 386 32.27 -6.84 5.73
N LYS A 387 32.33 -5.78 4.93
CA LYS A 387 31.14 -5.02 4.53
C LYS A 387 30.59 -5.50 3.19
N LYS A 388 29.28 -5.69 3.13
CA LYS A 388 28.53 -6.02 1.90
C LYS A 388 27.24 -5.21 1.89
N LYS A 389 27.05 -4.36 0.87
CA LYS A 389 25.89 -3.45 0.75
C LYS A 389 25.65 -2.64 2.04
N GLU A 390 26.72 -2.04 2.56
CA GLU A 390 26.75 -1.25 3.82
C GLU A 390 26.44 -2.01 5.12
N LYS A 391 26.09 -3.30 5.06
CA LYS A 391 25.91 -4.15 6.25
C LYS A 391 27.21 -4.90 6.60
N LYS A 392 27.43 -5.12 7.90
CA LYS A 392 28.53 -5.94 8.43
C LYS A 392 28.18 -7.43 8.31
N HIS A 393 29.06 -8.22 7.72
CA HIS A 393 28.97 -9.67 7.59
C HIS A 393 30.20 -10.34 8.21
N LEU A 394 30.06 -11.62 8.56
CA LEU A 394 31.17 -12.45 8.99
C LEU A 394 31.53 -13.46 7.90
N LYS A 395 32.80 -13.85 7.83
CA LYS A 395 33.26 -15.01 7.07
C LYS A 395 34.20 -15.81 7.95
N VAL A 396 34.17 -17.14 7.85
CA VAL A 396 35.10 -18.01 8.57
C VAL A 396 36.51 -17.77 8.03
N SER A 397 37.42 -17.32 8.89
CA SER A 397 38.84 -17.12 8.56
C SER A 397 39.70 -18.29 9.04
N LYS A 398 39.38 -18.85 10.20
CA LYS A 398 40.01 -20.09 10.70
C LYS A 398 38.95 -21.05 11.22
N LYS A 399 39.23 -22.33 11.10
CA LYS A 399 38.37 -23.43 11.53
C LYS A 399 39.22 -24.50 12.19
N LYS A 400 38.73 -25.07 13.28
CA LYS A 400 39.34 -26.20 13.97
C LYS A 400 38.24 -27.09 14.50
N MET A 401 38.41 -28.40 14.36
CA MET A 401 37.53 -29.39 14.95
C MET A 401 38.35 -30.36 15.80
N ILE A 402 37.79 -30.76 16.94
CA ILE A 402 38.25 -31.92 17.71
C ILE A 402 37.12 -32.93 17.68
N LEU A 403 37.40 -34.14 17.22
CA LEU A 403 36.44 -35.22 17.10
C LEU A 403 36.88 -36.43 17.92
N THR A 404 36.07 -36.79 18.92
CA THR A 404 36.37 -37.87 19.86
C THR A 404 35.16 -38.82 19.97
N PRO A 405 35.09 -39.87 19.15
CA PRO A 405 34.09 -40.94 19.28
C PRO A 405 34.45 -41.94 20.38
N GLU A 406 33.45 -42.54 21.02
CA GLU A 406 33.65 -43.67 21.95
C GLU A 406 34.00 -44.96 21.21
N ARG A 407 33.45 -45.11 20.00
CA ARG A 407 33.68 -46.25 19.10
C ARG A 407 33.46 -45.80 17.66
N ILE A 408 34.25 -46.35 16.75
CA ILE A 408 34.00 -46.26 15.32
C ILE A 408 33.75 -47.66 14.78
N GLN A 409 32.70 -47.80 13.98
CA GLN A 409 32.45 -49.01 13.22
C GLN A 409 32.61 -48.75 11.72
N PHE A 410 33.18 -49.71 11.01
CA PHE A 410 33.44 -49.65 9.58
C PHE A 410 32.77 -50.81 8.87
N LYS A 411 32.20 -50.54 7.70
CA LYS A 411 31.84 -51.56 6.71
C LYS A 411 32.18 -51.07 5.32
N LEU A 412 33.00 -51.85 4.63
CA LEU A 412 33.35 -51.66 3.23
C LEU A 412 32.90 -52.90 2.46
N ASP A 413 31.98 -52.73 1.51
CA ASP A 413 31.51 -53.79 0.64
C ASP A 413 32.35 -53.85 -0.64
N ASN A 414 32.50 -55.05 -1.21
CA ASN A 414 33.31 -55.27 -2.41
C ASN A 414 34.81 -54.97 -2.25
N LEU A 415 35.37 -55.30 -1.07
CA LEU A 415 36.82 -55.42 -0.89
C LEU A 415 37.37 -56.64 -1.64
N PHE A 416 38.61 -56.56 -2.10
CA PHE A 416 39.31 -57.63 -2.83
C PHE A 416 38.50 -58.19 -4.01
N ASP A 417 37.92 -57.28 -4.80
CA ASP A 417 37.08 -57.60 -5.96
C ASP A 417 35.91 -58.55 -5.64
N GLY A 418 35.39 -58.47 -4.41
CA GLY A 418 34.20 -59.22 -3.97
C GLY A 418 34.51 -60.49 -3.18
N ASP A 419 35.78 -60.77 -2.83
CA ASP A 419 36.11 -61.87 -1.93
C ASP A 419 35.51 -61.63 -0.53
N LYS A 420 34.45 -62.38 -0.22
CA LYS A 420 33.70 -62.23 1.02
C LYS A 420 34.55 -62.56 2.25
N THR A 421 35.39 -63.59 2.19
CA THR A 421 36.18 -64.01 3.36
C THR A 421 37.26 -62.97 3.68
N LEU A 422 38.00 -62.51 2.68
CA LEU A 422 39.00 -61.46 2.87
C LEU A 422 38.35 -60.13 3.26
N GLY A 423 37.22 -59.78 2.62
CA GLY A 423 36.47 -58.57 2.93
C GLY A 423 35.91 -58.56 4.36
N ASP A 424 35.31 -59.66 4.82
CA ASP A 424 34.80 -59.78 6.19
C ASP A 424 35.94 -59.73 7.22
N ASN A 425 37.07 -60.40 6.95
CA ASN A 425 38.26 -60.35 7.80
C ASN A 425 38.84 -58.93 7.91
N ILE A 426 38.96 -58.18 6.81
CA ILE A 426 39.46 -56.80 6.86
C ILE A 426 38.47 -55.87 7.57
N ASN A 427 37.16 -56.03 7.34
CA ASN A 427 36.16 -55.29 8.13
C ASN A 427 36.30 -55.59 9.63
N GLN A 428 36.50 -56.85 10.01
CA GLN A 428 36.75 -57.21 11.40
C GLN A 428 38.04 -56.54 11.93
N VAL A 429 39.15 -56.58 11.19
CA VAL A 429 40.41 -55.91 11.58
C VAL A 429 40.20 -54.40 11.78
N LEU A 430 39.48 -53.73 10.88
CA LEU A 430 39.17 -52.30 11.01
C LEU A 430 38.36 -51.99 12.27
N ASN A 431 37.38 -52.84 12.61
CA ASN A 431 36.54 -52.67 13.79
C ASN A 431 37.30 -53.01 15.09
N ASP A 432 38.06 -54.11 15.11
CA ASP A 432 38.83 -54.53 16.29
C ASP A 432 39.93 -53.51 16.62
N ASN A 433 40.55 -52.92 15.59
CA ASN A 433 41.65 -51.95 15.72
C ASN A 433 41.22 -50.50 15.43
N TRP A 434 39.92 -50.20 15.53
CA TRP A 434 39.36 -48.88 15.17
C TRP A 434 40.09 -47.69 15.79
N SER A 435 40.58 -47.84 17.04
CA SER A 435 41.20 -46.76 17.80
C SER A 435 42.56 -46.40 17.22
N GLU A 436 43.38 -47.40 16.86
CA GLU A 436 44.69 -47.21 16.22
C GLU A 436 44.51 -46.69 14.79
N VAL A 437 43.58 -47.29 14.04
CA VAL A 437 43.23 -46.83 12.69
C VAL A 437 42.80 -45.37 12.71
N TYR A 438 41.88 -44.99 13.59
CA TYR A 438 41.39 -43.62 13.70
C TYR A 438 42.49 -42.65 14.16
N ALA A 439 43.31 -43.02 15.15
CA ALA A 439 44.36 -42.17 15.67
C ALA A 439 45.33 -41.70 14.57
N ASP A 440 45.64 -42.56 13.61
CA ASP A 440 46.57 -42.25 12.51
C ASP A 440 45.99 -41.29 11.46
N VAL A 441 44.67 -41.26 11.28
CA VAL A 441 43.98 -40.39 10.29
C VAL A 441 43.09 -39.31 10.92
N LYS A 442 43.09 -39.21 12.24
CA LYS A 442 42.24 -38.31 13.03
C LYS A 442 42.32 -36.87 12.55
N ALA A 443 43.54 -36.34 12.38
CA ALA A 443 43.75 -34.97 11.96
C ALA A 443 43.15 -34.68 10.56
N SER A 444 43.24 -35.65 9.65
CA SER A 444 42.65 -35.55 8.31
C SER A 444 41.12 -35.52 8.36
N TYR A 445 40.49 -36.34 9.21
CA TYR A 445 39.04 -36.28 9.43
C TYR A 445 38.60 -34.98 10.10
N GLU A 446 39.32 -34.51 11.11
CA GLU A 446 39.04 -33.26 11.80
C GLU A 446 39.07 -32.06 10.84
N GLU A 447 40.09 -31.95 9.99
CA GLU A 447 40.17 -30.88 8.98
C GLU A 447 39.03 -30.98 7.94
N ALA A 448 38.76 -32.19 7.46
CA ALA A 448 37.73 -32.45 6.46
C ALA A 448 36.32 -32.07 6.97
N PHE A 449 35.95 -32.48 8.18
CA PHE A 449 34.68 -32.08 8.78
C PHE A 449 34.63 -30.59 9.14
N ALA A 450 35.73 -30.01 9.64
CA ALA A 450 35.81 -28.57 9.88
C ALA A 450 35.53 -27.77 8.59
N GLN A 451 36.02 -28.23 7.45
CA GLN A 451 35.76 -27.62 6.14
C GLN A 451 34.30 -27.71 5.71
N ILE A 452 33.66 -28.86 5.91
CA ILE A 452 32.21 -29.04 5.62
C ILE A 452 31.39 -28.04 6.43
N PHE A 453 31.60 -27.97 7.74
CA PHE A 453 30.84 -27.05 8.59
C PHE A 453 31.17 -25.59 8.30
N ALA A 454 32.43 -25.23 8.03
CA ALA A 454 32.79 -23.87 7.62
C ALA A 454 32.08 -23.43 6.33
N ALA A 455 31.90 -24.34 5.36
CA ALA A 455 31.16 -24.03 4.14
C ALA A 455 29.67 -23.74 4.44
N ILE A 456 29.05 -24.53 5.32
CA ILE A 456 27.66 -24.29 5.77
C ILE A 456 27.54 -22.92 6.46
N TYR A 457 28.45 -22.60 7.38
CA TYR A 457 28.49 -21.29 8.03
C TYR A 457 28.73 -20.15 7.03
N ASN A 458 29.68 -20.28 6.11
CA ASN A 458 29.95 -19.23 5.12
C ASN A 458 28.76 -18.99 4.18
N ASN A 459 27.99 -20.02 3.81
CA ASN A 459 26.77 -19.86 3.05
C ASN A 459 25.71 -19.06 3.81
N LEU A 460 25.55 -19.32 5.11
CA LEU A 460 24.67 -18.55 5.98
C LEU A 460 25.13 -17.10 6.15
N LEU A 461 26.37 -16.91 6.60
CA LEU A 461 26.94 -15.61 6.92
C LEU A 461 27.13 -14.72 5.68
N GLY A 462 27.25 -15.31 4.49
CA GLY A 462 27.26 -14.60 3.22
C GLY A 462 25.91 -13.98 2.83
N LYS A 463 24.80 -14.46 3.41
CA LYS A 463 23.43 -13.98 3.14
C LYS A 463 22.83 -13.20 4.31
N VAL A 464 23.26 -13.47 5.53
CA VAL A 464 22.74 -12.85 6.76
C VAL A 464 23.83 -12.00 7.42
N SER A 465 23.51 -10.74 7.71
CA SER A 465 24.42 -9.79 8.37
C SER A 465 24.53 -10.02 9.88
N VAL A 466 25.57 -9.46 10.51
CA VAL A 466 25.79 -9.52 11.97
C VAL A 466 24.59 -8.99 12.74
N GLY A 467 24.02 -7.86 12.29
CA GLY A 467 22.84 -7.26 12.92
C GLY A 467 21.59 -8.14 12.81
N GLU A 468 21.45 -8.89 11.72
CA GLU A 468 20.33 -9.82 11.52
C GLU A 468 20.49 -11.11 12.35
N LEU A 469 21.73 -11.53 12.63
CA LEU A 469 22.04 -12.72 13.46
C LEU A 469 21.95 -12.44 14.97
N PHE A 470 22.52 -11.31 15.41
CA PHE A 470 22.80 -11.05 16.82
C PHE A 470 22.23 -9.71 17.35
N GLY A 471 21.56 -8.91 16.51
CA GLY A 471 21.11 -7.56 16.84
C GLY A 471 22.18 -6.48 16.57
N GLU A 472 21.78 -5.23 16.33
CA GLU A 472 22.68 -4.16 15.85
C GLU A 472 23.65 -3.56 16.90
N GLU A 473 24.70 -2.91 16.39
CA GLU A 473 25.79 -2.24 17.10
C GLU A 473 25.59 -0.74 17.17
N MET A 474 25.11 -0.29 18.33
CA MET A 474 25.13 1.12 18.70
C MET A 474 26.57 1.47 19.11
N GLN A 475 27.35 2.02 18.18
CA GLN A 475 28.71 2.48 18.44
C GLN A 475 28.70 3.63 19.47
N PHE A 476 29.21 3.37 20.67
CA PHE A 476 29.60 4.40 21.64
C PHE A 476 31.13 4.57 21.56
N LEU A 477 31.62 5.80 21.46
CA LEU A 477 33.02 6.13 21.77
C LEU A 477 33.12 6.52 23.26
N PRO A 478 34.14 6.02 24.01
CA PRO A 478 34.35 6.31 25.42
C PRO A 478 35.13 7.63 25.63
N THR A 479 35.26 8.04 26.90
CA THR A 479 35.96 9.22 27.48
C THR A 479 35.09 10.48 27.52
N VAL A 480 34.61 11.00 28.65
CA VAL A 480 35.32 11.43 29.87
C VAL A 480 34.30 11.51 31.01
N CYS A 481 34.46 10.68 32.03
CA CYS A 481 33.87 10.88 33.36
C CYS A 481 35.04 10.99 34.33
N VAL A 482 35.51 12.20 34.63
CA VAL A 482 36.19 12.53 35.90
C VAL A 482 35.88 13.99 36.22
N SER A 483 35.48 14.22 37.48
CA SER A 483 35.26 15.49 38.20
C SER A 483 34.12 16.38 37.67
N LEU A 484 33.11 16.76 38.47
CA LEU A 484 33.16 17.30 39.83
C LEU A 484 31.87 17.03 40.63
N TYR A 485 32.08 16.80 41.94
CA TYR A 485 31.13 16.70 43.04
C TYR A 485 30.13 17.87 43.14
N ASN A 486 28.85 17.58 43.43
CA ASN A 486 28.12 18.30 44.48
C ASN A 486 26.90 17.50 45.00
N GLU A 487 26.82 17.31 46.32
CA GLU A 487 25.90 16.41 47.06
C GLU A 487 24.43 16.88 47.16
N GLN A 488 23.93 17.70 46.24
CA GLN A 488 22.49 18.06 46.24
C GLN A 488 21.62 17.22 45.29
N LEU A 489 22.21 16.25 44.58
CA LEU A 489 21.52 15.45 43.56
C LEU A 489 21.16 14.02 44.00
N CYS A 490 21.61 13.55 45.16
CA CYS A 490 21.29 12.20 45.65
C CYS A 490 19.88 12.07 46.27
N ASP A 491 19.31 13.15 46.81
CA ASP A 491 17.97 13.08 47.42
C ASP A 491 16.82 13.13 46.39
N LEU A 492 17.10 13.50 45.14
CA LEU A 492 16.11 13.43 44.06
C LEU A 492 15.97 12.02 43.45
N LEU A 493 16.90 11.10 43.74
CA LEU A 493 16.96 9.79 43.09
C LEU A 493 16.19 8.67 43.81
N LEU A 494 15.64 8.91 45.00
CA LEU A 494 14.87 7.90 45.74
C LEU A 494 13.33 8.00 45.60
N VAL A 495 12.79 9.03 44.93
CA VAL A 495 11.34 9.13 44.64
C VAL A 495 10.98 8.67 43.22
N ALA A 496 11.97 8.41 42.36
CA ALA A 496 11.75 8.04 40.95
C ALA A 496 11.61 6.51 40.71
N SER A 497 11.44 5.68 41.73
CA SER A 497 11.29 4.22 41.61
C SER A 497 9.83 3.72 41.53
N SER A 498 8.84 4.62 41.50
CA SER A 498 7.43 4.21 41.28
C SER A 498 6.62 5.27 40.52
N GLY A 499 6.85 5.41 39.22
CA GLY A 499 6.02 6.31 38.41
C GLY A 499 6.29 6.24 36.92
N LYS A 500 5.36 5.59 36.18
CA LYS A 500 5.29 5.55 34.71
C LYS A 500 5.67 6.89 34.07
N LEU A 501 6.80 6.95 33.38
CA LEU A 501 7.19 8.08 32.54
C LEU A 501 6.50 7.97 31.17
N ARG A 502 5.32 8.59 31.06
CA ARG A 502 4.73 9.06 29.79
C ARG A 502 5.66 10.13 29.21
N HIS A 503 6.31 9.86 28.08
CA HIS A 503 6.98 10.92 27.31
C HIS A 503 5.92 11.77 26.59
N PHE A 504 5.63 12.97 27.13
CA PHE A 504 4.95 14.02 26.39
C PHE A 504 5.98 14.77 25.54
N TYR A 505 5.92 14.63 24.22
CA TYR A 505 6.54 15.58 23.29
C TYR A 505 5.90 16.96 23.55
N GLN A 506 6.67 17.97 23.98
CA GLN A 506 6.14 19.32 24.13
C GLN A 506 6.14 19.99 22.75
N ALA A 507 4.97 20.16 22.15
CA ALA A 507 4.82 21.00 20.96
C ALA A 507 5.34 22.43 21.27
N PRO A 508 5.96 23.13 20.28
CA PRO A 508 6.56 24.47 20.46
C PRO A 508 5.53 25.60 20.67
N PHE A 509 4.24 25.27 20.82
CA PHE A 509 3.16 26.25 20.95
C PHE A 509 2.90 26.62 22.42
N LYS A 510 2.56 27.89 22.64
CA LYS A 510 2.19 28.43 23.95
C LYS A 510 0.98 27.67 24.51
N LYS A 511 1.10 27.19 25.75
CA LYS A 511 0.03 26.47 26.46
C LYS A 511 -0.77 27.42 27.34
N CYS A 512 -2.09 27.29 27.31
CA CYS A 512 -3.00 28.11 28.11
C CYS A 512 -3.72 27.30 29.18
N ASN A 513 -3.71 27.80 30.42
CA ASN A 513 -4.38 27.16 31.54
C ASN A 513 -5.85 27.59 31.60
N ARG A 514 -6.76 26.64 31.33
CA ARG A 514 -8.22 26.82 31.34
C ARG A 514 -8.78 27.40 32.64
N LYS A 515 -8.08 27.24 33.77
CA LYS A 515 -8.55 27.72 35.08
C LYS A 515 -8.23 29.19 35.35
N ARG A 516 -7.42 29.84 34.52
CA ARG A 516 -7.09 31.26 34.70
C ARG A 516 -8.20 32.15 34.13
N LYS A 517 -8.37 33.33 34.74
CA LYS A 517 -9.38 34.33 34.31
C LYS A 517 -9.09 34.89 32.91
N ASP A 518 -7.82 34.93 32.51
CA ASP A 518 -7.32 35.40 31.22
C ASP A 518 -7.15 34.27 30.18
N PHE A 519 -7.87 33.16 30.32
CA PHE A 519 -7.75 32.02 29.42
C PHE A 519 -7.96 32.39 27.94
N GLY A 520 -8.96 33.23 27.65
CA GLY A 520 -9.23 33.71 26.29
C GLY A 520 -8.08 34.56 25.73
N GLU A 521 -7.55 35.51 26.51
CA GLU A 521 -6.40 36.34 26.11
C GLU A 521 -5.15 35.50 25.84
N CYS A 522 -4.92 34.48 26.68
CA CYS A 522 -3.83 33.55 26.46
C CYS A 522 -4.01 32.79 25.14
N LEU A 523 -5.21 32.30 24.83
CA LEU A 523 -5.49 31.55 23.59
C LEU A 523 -5.30 32.43 22.36
N VAL A 524 -5.74 33.68 22.40
CA VAL A 524 -5.49 34.67 21.34
C VAL A 524 -3.99 34.79 21.07
N GLN A 525 -3.18 35.04 22.10
CA GLN A 525 -1.72 35.13 21.96
C GLN A 525 -1.11 33.82 21.47
N ALA A 526 -1.58 32.67 21.96
CA ALA A 526 -1.06 31.36 21.54
C ALA A 526 -1.32 31.06 20.06
N VAL A 527 -2.48 31.47 19.54
CA VAL A 527 -2.82 31.31 18.12
C VAL A 527 -2.05 32.30 17.25
N GLU A 528 -1.89 33.55 17.70
CA GLU A 528 -1.03 34.55 17.02
C GLU A 528 0.41 34.03 16.89
N ASP A 529 0.98 33.55 18.00
CA ASP A 529 2.33 32.98 18.04
C ASP A 529 2.44 31.73 17.15
N ALA A 530 1.43 30.87 17.13
CA ALA A 530 1.42 29.65 16.34
C ALA A 530 1.36 29.95 14.84
N VAL A 531 0.43 30.81 14.40
CA VAL A 531 0.30 31.17 12.98
C VAL A 531 1.53 31.94 12.50
N GLY A 532 2.11 32.81 13.34
CA GLY A 532 3.35 33.53 13.02
C GLY A 532 4.56 32.64 12.75
N GLN A 533 4.56 31.42 13.31
CA GLN A 533 5.62 30.45 13.08
C GLN A 533 5.43 29.63 11.80
N LEU A 534 4.22 29.56 11.23
CA LEU A 534 3.88 28.78 10.03
C LEU A 534 4.37 29.41 8.70
N THR A 535 5.47 30.16 8.74
CA THR A 535 6.25 30.55 7.55
C THR A 535 7.17 29.42 7.05
N LYS A 536 7.28 28.34 7.84
CA LYS A 536 8.02 27.12 7.52
C LYS A 536 7.13 25.90 7.83
N PRO A 537 7.29 24.77 7.11
CA PRO A 537 6.58 23.53 7.43
C PRO A 537 6.95 22.97 8.81
N PHE A 538 5.96 22.48 9.57
CA PHE A 538 6.11 21.72 10.82
C PHE A 538 5.81 20.25 10.55
N LYS A 539 6.86 19.52 10.11
CA LYS A 539 6.75 18.13 9.65
C LYS A 539 6.30 17.16 10.74
N GLU A 540 6.58 17.45 12.01
CA GLU A 540 6.27 16.62 13.16
C GLU A 540 4.75 16.49 13.42
N VAL A 541 3.99 17.49 13.00
CA VAL A 541 2.53 17.54 13.10
C VAL A 541 1.90 17.73 11.72
N GLY A 542 2.60 17.36 10.64
CA GLY A 542 2.02 17.37 9.29
C GLY A 542 1.65 18.74 8.70
N LEU A 543 1.97 19.87 9.34
CA LEU A 543 1.56 21.20 8.87
C LEU A 543 2.53 21.74 7.81
N ASN A 544 2.00 22.15 6.66
CA ASN A 544 2.74 22.84 5.60
C ASN A 544 2.92 24.35 5.91
N SER A 545 3.69 25.05 5.09
CA SER A 545 3.82 26.52 5.20
C SER A 545 2.48 27.20 4.87
N LEU A 546 2.11 28.22 5.65
CA LEU A 546 0.98 29.11 5.37
C LEU A 546 1.39 30.38 4.63
N ASP A 547 2.69 30.70 4.57
CA ASP A 547 3.18 31.91 3.91
C ASP A 547 4.54 31.63 3.22
N PRO A 548 4.56 31.32 1.91
CA PRO A 548 3.40 31.25 1.02
C PRO A 548 2.54 29.99 1.24
N LEU A 549 1.22 30.13 1.13
CA LEU A 549 0.30 29.02 0.91
C LEU A 549 0.17 28.77 -0.59
N GLU A 550 0.52 27.56 -1.03
CA GLU A 550 0.49 27.18 -2.44
C GLU A 550 -0.76 26.34 -2.76
N VAL A 551 -1.56 26.79 -3.72
CA VAL A 551 -2.79 26.15 -4.18
C VAL A 551 -2.64 25.82 -5.67
N PRO A 552 -2.39 24.55 -6.04
CA PRO A 552 -2.07 24.17 -7.42
C PRO A 552 -3.14 24.55 -8.44
N SER A 553 -4.41 24.48 -8.04
CA SER A 553 -5.54 24.93 -8.84
C SER A 553 -6.75 25.20 -7.97
N MET A 554 -7.54 26.21 -8.33
CA MET A 554 -8.81 26.52 -7.68
C MET A 554 -9.85 26.86 -8.75
N THR A 555 -11.11 26.53 -8.48
CA THR A 555 -12.20 26.87 -9.40
C THR A 555 -13.37 27.41 -8.62
N ILE A 556 -13.80 28.60 -9.01
CA ILE A 556 -14.94 29.29 -8.43
C ILE A 556 -16.05 29.22 -9.47
N ALA A 557 -17.19 28.67 -9.05
CA ALA A 557 -18.37 28.58 -9.89
C ALA A 557 -18.85 29.99 -10.30
N PRO A 558 -19.47 30.14 -11.48
CA PRO A 558 -20.13 31.39 -11.84
C PRO A 558 -21.08 31.86 -10.75
N GLY A 559 -21.07 33.15 -10.48
CA GLY A 559 -22.09 33.80 -9.68
C GLY A 559 -23.41 33.89 -10.43
N SER A 560 -24.47 34.21 -9.69
CA SER A 560 -25.84 34.33 -10.21
C SER A 560 -26.15 35.70 -10.81
N GLY A 561 -25.26 36.69 -10.63
CA GLY A 561 -25.43 38.06 -11.08
C GLY A 561 -24.23 38.58 -11.89
N PRO A 562 -23.46 39.56 -11.38
CA PRO A 562 -22.41 40.26 -12.13
C PRO A 562 -21.24 39.37 -12.57
N THR A 563 -21.07 38.17 -11.99
CA THR A 563 -19.92 37.29 -12.27
C THR A 563 -20.34 35.97 -12.88
N ASN A 564 -21.09 36.01 -13.98
CA ASN A 564 -21.54 34.83 -14.71
C ASN A 564 -20.45 34.24 -15.62
N PHE A 565 -19.33 33.86 -15.02
CA PHE A 565 -18.24 33.13 -15.68
C PHE A 565 -17.52 32.25 -14.67
N GLN A 566 -17.00 31.12 -15.15
CA GLN A 566 -16.21 30.23 -14.31
C GLN A 566 -14.83 30.83 -14.09
N GLN A 567 -14.40 30.92 -12.84
CA GLN A 567 -13.08 31.45 -12.52
C GLN A 567 -12.13 30.27 -12.29
N ASN A 568 -11.24 30.04 -13.25
CA ASN A 568 -10.23 29.00 -13.19
C ASN A 568 -8.88 29.62 -12.83
N TYR A 569 -8.32 29.19 -11.71
CA TYR A 569 -7.00 29.60 -11.21
C TYR A 569 -6.05 28.40 -11.20
N LYS A 570 -4.78 28.62 -11.55
CA LYS A 570 -3.68 27.65 -11.47
C LYS A 570 -2.47 28.29 -10.78
N ASN A 571 -1.60 27.44 -10.23
CA ASN A 571 -0.31 27.84 -9.63
C ASN A 571 -0.45 29.00 -8.63
N MET A 572 -1.51 28.98 -7.81
CA MET A 572 -1.80 30.09 -6.93
C MET A 572 -0.85 30.10 -5.74
N LYS A 573 -0.27 31.26 -5.47
CA LYS A 573 0.61 31.52 -4.35
C LYS A 573 0.01 32.64 -3.51
N ILE A 574 -0.37 32.33 -2.28
CA ILE A 574 -1.01 33.25 -1.36
C ILE A 574 -0.01 33.64 -0.28
N THR A 575 0.16 34.94 -0.07
CA THR A 575 1.07 35.49 0.95
C THR A 575 0.32 36.46 1.86
N GLY A 576 0.82 36.64 3.09
CA GLY A 576 0.22 37.52 4.09
C GLY A 576 -0.52 36.81 5.22
N PHE A 577 -0.53 35.47 5.24
CA PHE A 577 -1.13 34.70 6.34
C PHE A 577 -0.24 34.62 7.59
N SER A 578 1.03 35.00 7.55
CA SER A 578 1.93 34.85 8.71
C SER A 578 1.73 35.92 9.80
N LYS A 579 0.85 36.91 9.62
CA LYS A 579 0.64 38.01 10.57
C LYS A 579 -0.84 38.32 10.81
N PRO A 580 -1.64 37.37 11.31
CA PRO A 580 -3.02 37.66 11.68
C PRO A 580 -3.07 38.61 12.87
N LYS A 581 -4.10 39.45 12.90
CA LYS A 581 -4.60 40.08 14.13
C LYS A 581 -5.77 39.23 14.63
N ILE A 582 -5.63 38.55 15.76
CA ILE A 582 -6.71 37.69 16.28
C ILE A 582 -7.59 38.53 17.20
N SER A 583 -8.83 38.79 16.79
CA SER A 583 -9.79 39.58 17.58
C SER A 583 -10.59 38.72 18.56
N LYS A 584 -10.76 37.43 18.29
CA LYS A 584 -11.46 36.49 19.17
C LYS A 584 -10.99 35.06 18.93
N PHE A 585 -10.69 34.33 20.00
CA PHE A 585 -10.57 32.88 19.99
C PHE A 585 -11.28 32.31 21.22
N ASP A 586 -12.43 31.68 21.02
CA ASP A 586 -13.30 31.22 22.09
C ASP A 586 -13.63 29.73 21.93
N VAL A 587 -13.63 28.99 23.05
CA VAL A 587 -13.80 27.54 23.07
C VAL A 587 -14.94 27.20 24.02
N ASN A 588 -16.08 26.80 23.45
CA ASN A 588 -17.19 26.26 24.21
C ASN A 588 -17.03 24.75 24.38
N PHE A 589 -16.41 24.33 25.49
CA PHE A 589 -16.18 22.90 25.77
C PHE A 589 -17.46 22.07 25.92
N ASN A 590 -18.59 22.67 26.30
CA ASN A 590 -19.86 21.96 26.47
C ASN A 590 -20.53 21.68 25.13
N LYS A 591 -20.59 22.71 24.27
CA LYS A 591 -21.11 22.60 22.91
C LYS A 591 -20.09 21.98 21.94
N LYS A 592 -18.83 21.85 22.39
CA LYS A 592 -17.67 21.43 21.59
C LYS A 592 -17.53 22.28 20.34
N VAL A 593 -17.61 23.60 20.50
CA VAL A 593 -17.50 24.56 19.39
C VAL A 593 -16.34 25.52 19.66
N VAL A 594 -15.53 25.79 18.64
CA VAL A 594 -14.50 26.83 18.65
C VAL A 594 -14.91 27.92 17.69
N THR A 595 -14.83 29.18 18.12
CA THR A 595 -15.01 30.34 17.23
C THR A 595 -13.72 31.14 17.19
N LEU A 596 -13.22 31.39 15.98
CA LEU A 596 -12.02 32.19 15.73
C LEU A 596 -12.40 33.35 14.82
N GLN A 597 -11.99 34.56 15.22
CA GLN A 597 -12.08 35.77 14.40
C GLN A 597 -10.69 36.36 14.24
N CYS A 598 -10.30 36.59 12.99
CA CYS A 598 -9.00 37.13 12.67
C CYS A 598 -9.06 38.08 11.49
N THR A 599 -8.10 38.99 11.43
CA THR A 599 -7.96 39.94 10.33
C THR A 599 -6.54 39.88 9.81
N PHE A 600 -6.38 39.69 8.50
CA PHE A 600 -5.10 39.77 7.82
C PHE A 600 -4.99 41.17 7.19
N PRO A 601 -4.02 42.01 7.58
CA PRO A 601 -3.93 43.38 7.09
C PRO A 601 -3.80 43.47 5.57
N LYS A 602 -3.08 42.52 4.97
CA LYS A 602 -2.89 42.43 3.53
C LYS A 602 -2.67 40.98 3.11
N ILE A 603 -3.45 40.51 2.16
CA ILE A 603 -3.27 39.22 1.49
C ILE A 603 -2.99 39.49 0.02
N VAL A 604 -1.93 38.88 -0.52
CA VAL A 604 -1.65 38.91 -1.95
C VAL A 604 -1.71 37.51 -2.50
N MET A 605 -2.58 37.30 -3.48
CA MET A 605 -2.69 36.06 -4.25
C MET A 605 -2.14 36.30 -5.64
N ALA A 606 -1.11 35.57 -6.05
CA ALA A 606 -0.64 35.52 -7.43
C ALA A 606 -1.04 34.19 -8.04
N PHE A 607 -1.52 34.17 -9.29
CA PHE A 607 -2.01 32.96 -9.94
C PHE A 607 -1.96 33.10 -11.46
N ASP A 608 -2.07 31.98 -12.17
CA ASP A 608 -2.43 31.96 -13.59
C ASP A 608 -3.94 31.80 -13.72
N TYR A 609 -4.58 32.57 -14.60
CA TYR A 609 -6.01 32.51 -14.85
C TYR A 609 -6.33 32.15 -16.30
N ASP A 610 -7.53 31.61 -16.51
CA ASP A 610 -8.12 31.34 -17.83
C ASP A 610 -9.61 31.67 -17.76
N PHE A 611 -9.96 32.89 -18.17
CA PHE A 611 -11.30 33.44 -18.06
C PHE A 611 -11.87 33.71 -19.43
N ASN A 612 -13.14 33.39 -19.60
CA ASN A 612 -13.90 33.79 -20.76
C ASN A 612 -15.39 33.75 -20.38
N GLY A 613 -16.00 34.93 -20.35
CA GLY A 613 -17.41 35.12 -20.02
C GLY A 613 -17.76 36.61 -19.93
N LYS A 614 -18.66 36.95 -19.01
CA LYS A 614 -19.13 38.34 -18.82
C LYS A 614 -18.93 38.81 -17.39
N ILE A 615 -18.44 40.04 -17.26
CA ILE A 615 -18.44 40.79 -16.00
C ILE A 615 -19.50 41.89 -16.14
N LEU A 616 -20.50 41.89 -15.26
CA LEU A 616 -21.74 42.65 -15.45
C LEU A 616 -22.39 42.31 -16.82
N LEU A 617 -22.36 43.25 -17.75
CA LEU A 617 -22.84 43.09 -19.14
C LEU A 617 -21.70 43.05 -20.16
N LEU A 618 -20.45 43.21 -19.71
CA LEU A 618 -19.29 43.35 -20.58
C LEU A 618 -18.65 41.98 -20.82
N PRO A 619 -18.57 41.51 -22.08
CA PRO A 619 -17.83 40.31 -22.40
C PRO A 619 -16.34 40.58 -22.23
N PHE A 620 -15.63 39.60 -21.70
CA PHE A 620 -14.18 39.62 -21.63
C PHE A 620 -13.64 38.20 -21.68
N TYR A 621 -12.40 38.09 -22.16
CA TYR A 621 -11.65 36.86 -22.13
C TYR A 621 -10.18 37.19 -21.92
N GLY A 622 -9.42 36.21 -21.46
CA GLY A 622 -8.01 36.37 -21.24
C GLY A 622 -7.45 35.16 -20.53
N LYS A 623 -6.16 34.95 -20.74
CA LYS A 623 -5.39 33.92 -20.06
C LYS A 623 -4.02 34.46 -19.78
N GLY A 624 -3.60 34.41 -18.53
CA GLY A 624 -2.32 34.99 -18.16
C GLY A 624 -2.12 35.01 -16.66
N PRO A 625 -1.05 35.66 -16.18
CA PRO A 625 -0.87 35.89 -14.77
C PRO A 625 -1.89 36.92 -14.27
N GLY A 626 -2.31 36.76 -13.02
CA GLY A 626 -3.15 37.71 -12.33
C GLY A 626 -2.77 37.80 -10.86
N THR A 627 -3.21 38.89 -10.23
CA THR A 627 -3.03 39.10 -8.80
C THR A 627 -4.30 39.66 -8.16
N PHE A 628 -4.58 39.19 -6.94
CA PHE A 628 -5.53 39.82 -6.01
C PHE A 628 -4.77 40.40 -4.83
N SER A 629 -4.94 41.69 -4.56
CA SER A 629 -4.52 42.31 -3.31
C SER A 629 -5.75 42.59 -2.48
N ILE A 630 -5.82 42.01 -1.29
CA ILE A 630 -6.96 42.17 -0.38
C ILE A 630 -6.48 42.85 0.89
N ASP A 631 -7.08 43.99 1.20
CA ASP A 631 -6.79 44.73 2.42
C ASP A 631 -7.80 44.37 3.52
N ASN A 632 -7.26 44.24 4.75
CA ASN A 632 -8.00 43.94 5.98
C ASN A 632 -9.03 42.80 5.85
N MET A 633 -8.63 41.68 5.24
CA MET A 633 -9.49 40.51 5.11
C MET A 633 -9.83 39.93 6.47
N LYS A 634 -11.11 39.95 6.84
CA LYS A 634 -11.61 39.32 8.08
C LYS A 634 -12.09 37.91 7.80
N TYR A 635 -11.72 36.99 8.67
CA TYR A 635 -12.19 35.61 8.67
C TYR A 635 -12.93 35.32 9.96
N PHE A 636 -14.11 34.71 9.85
CA PHE A 636 -14.91 34.20 10.95
C PHE A 636 -15.04 32.69 10.81
N PHE A 637 -14.25 31.96 11.58
CA PHE A 637 -14.29 30.51 11.62
C PHE A 637 -15.17 30.02 12.77
N THR A 638 -15.99 29.01 12.50
CA THR A 638 -16.67 28.20 13.51
C THR A 638 -16.30 26.75 13.27
N PHE A 639 -15.71 26.08 14.26
CA PHE A 639 -15.36 24.67 14.20
C PHE A 639 -16.21 23.88 15.18
N THR A 640 -16.82 22.80 14.70
CA THR A 640 -17.50 21.81 15.54
C THR A 640 -16.51 20.69 15.84
N LEU A 641 -16.36 20.38 17.12
CA LEU A 641 -15.40 19.41 17.63
C LEU A 641 -16.10 18.14 18.10
N GLU A 642 -15.44 17.01 17.90
CA GLU A 642 -15.76 15.75 18.55
C GLU A 642 -14.64 15.37 19.53
N GLU A 643 -15.02 15.09 20.77
CA GLU A 643 -14.08 14.61 21.79
C GLU A 643 -13.81 13.12 21.57
N TYR A 644 -12.54 12.73 21.53
CA TYR A 644 -12.14 11.33 21.43
C TYR A 644 -11.00 11.02 22.41
N GLN A 645 -10.80 9.73 22.70
CA GLN A 645 -9.76 9.26 23.60
C GLN A 645 -8.59 8.66 22.82
N LYS A 646 -7.39 9.19 23.04
CA LYS A 646 -6.13 8.68 22.52
C LYS A 646 -5.14 8.58 23.68
N ASP A 647 -4.57 7.39 23.90
CA ASP A 647 -3.59 7.11 24.96
C ASP A 647 -4.03 7.48 26.38
N GLY A 648 -5.32 7.33 26.68
CA GLY A 648 -5.90 7.69 27.99
C GLY A 648 -5.93 9.21 28.25
N THR A 649 -5.82 10.00 27.20
CA THR A 649 -5.97 11.46 27.21
C THR A 649 -7.09 11.87 26.26
N LYS A 650 -7.84 12.92 26.65
CA LYS A 650 -8.92 13.48 25.83
C LYS A 650 -8.35 14.39 24.76
N HIS A 651 -8.75 14.16 23.52
CA HIS A 651 -8.42 14.97 22.34
C HIS A 651 -9.71 15.46 21.69
N PHE A 652 -9.59 16.49 20.85
CA PHE A 652 -10.68 16.97 20.01
C PHE A 652 -10.27 16.84 18.54
N LYS A 653 -11.19 16.39 17.69
CA LYS A 653 -11.06 16.46 16.23
C LYS A 653 -12.13 17.37 15.64
N ILE A 654 -11.82 18.06 14.54
CA ILE A 654 -12.76 18.94 13.84
C ILE A 654 -13.63 18.08 12.91
N ILE A 655 -14.93 18.00 13.22
CA ILE A 655 -15.90 17.24 12.41
C ILE A 655 -16.61 18.10 11.38
N ASP A 656 -16.77 19.39 11.67
CA ASP A 656 -17.42 20.34 10.78
C ASP A 656 -16.79 21.73 10.95
N SER A 657 -16.82 22.54 9.89
CA SER A 657 -16.28 23.89 9.89
C SER A 657 -17.12 24.81 9.01
N LYS A 658 -17.31 26.04 9.48
CA LYS A 658 -17.94 27.11 8.73
C LYS A 658 -16.98 28.28 8.66
N LEU A 659 -16.75 28.78 7.45
CA LEU A 659 -15.99 29.99 7.19
C LEU A 659 -16.92 31.07 6.64
N VAL A 660 -16.79 32.28 7.19
CA VAL A 660 -17.31 33.51 6.59
C VAL A 660 -16.16 34.47 6.37
N ILE A 661 -16.09 35.09 5.19
CA ILE A 661 -15.03 36.04 4.83
C ILE A 661 -15.63 37.44 4.58
N ASP A 662 -14.90 38.47 5.00
CA ASP A 662 -15.34 39.87 4.88
C ASP A 662 -14.12 40.76 4.55
N PRO A 663 -13.82 40.98 3.27
CA PRO A 663 -12.75 41.88 2.83
C PRO A 663 -13.17 43.35 2.94
N GLU A 664 -12.21 44.23 3.22
CA GLU A 664 -12.45 45.68 3.21
C GLU A 664 -12.22 46.31 1.83
N LEU A 665 -11.25 45.78 1.08
CA LEU A 665 -10.98 46.15 -0.31
C LEU A 665 -10.36 44.96 -1.03
N ILE A 666 -10.78 44.73 -2.27
CA ILE A 666 -10.12 43.80 -3.19
C ILE A 666 -9.68 44.60 -4.42
N ILE A 667 -8.40 44.48 -4.76
CA ILE A 667 -7.84 44.98 -6.00
C ILE A 667 -7.52 43.78 -6.89
N PHE A 668 -8.17 43.74 -8.04
CA PHE A 668 -7.99 42.77 -9.10
C PHE A 668 -7.02 43.32 -10.15
N GLN A 669 -6.05 42.49 -10.54
CA GLN A 669 -5.20 42.75 -11.69
C GLN A 669 -5.09 41.48 -12.52
N PHE A 670 -5.53 41.55 -13.76
CA PHE A 670 -5.42 40.48 -14.74
C PHE A 670 -4.61 40.98 -15.93
N ASP A 671 -3.48 40.33 -16.18
CA ASP A 671 -2.64 40.64 -17.33
C ASP A 671 -3.06 39.78 -18.52
N ASN A 672 -2.77 40.24 -19.74
CA ASN A 672 -3.14 39.53 -20.98
C ASN A 672 -4.66 39.30 -21.17
N LEU A 673 -5.48 40.26 -20.73
CA LEU A 673 -6.88 40.34 -21.13
C LEU A 673 -6.99 40.73 -22.61
N PHE A 674 -7.99 40.18 -23.32
CA PHE A 674 -8.21 40.37 -24.77
C PHE A 674 -6.94 40.16 -25.60
N ASP A 675 -6.23 39.05 -25.33
CA ASP A 675 -4.98 38.68 -26.00
C ASP A 675 -3.89 39.79 -25.97
N GLY A 676 -3.90 40.61 -24.92
CA GLY A 676 -2.87 41.61 -24.66
C GLY A 676 -3.25 43.04 -25.07
N ASP A 677 -4.50 43.32 -25.43
CA ASP A 677 -4.96 44.70 -25.66
C ASP A 677 -4.91 45.51 -24.35
N GLU A 678 -3.95 46.43 -24.28
CA GLU A 678 -3.73 47.23 -23.07
C GLU A 678 -4.92 48.12 -22.70
N ASN A 679 -5.65 48.67 -23.68
CA ASN A 679 -6.73 49.62 -23.41
C ASN A 679 -7.96 48.87 -22.90
N LEU A 680 -8.34 47.79 -23.58
CA LEU A 680 -9.46 46.94 -23.16
C LEU A 680 -9.16 46.22 -21.85
N GLY A 681 -7.93 45.73 -21.67
CA GLY A 681 -7.47 45.12 -20.43
C GLY A 681 -7.50 46.09 -19.24
N LYS A 682 -7.01 47.32 -19.41
CA LYS A 682 -7.11 48.38 -18.37
C LYS A 682 -8.57 48.68 -18.03
N ASN A 683 -9.44 48.80 -19.03
CA ASN A 683 -10.87 49.08 -18.81
C ASN A 683 -11.56 47.94 -18.03
N ILE A 684 -11.30 46.67 -18.37
CA ILE A 684 -11.90 45.56 -17.63
C ILE A 684 -11.33 45.44 -16.21
N ASN A 685 -10.02 45.59 -16.01
CA ASN A 685 -9.46 45.65 -14.66
C ASN A 685 -10.08 46.78 -13.85
N GLN A 686 -10.30 47.96 -14.46
CA GLN A 686 -11.00 49.06 -13.82
C GLN A 686 -12.43 48.67 -13.44
N VAL A 687 -13.18 47.99 -14.31
CA VAL A 687 -14.54 47.50 -13.99
C VAL A 687 -14.54 46.55 -12.80
N PHE A 688 -13.60 45.60 -12.74
CA PHE A 688 -13.44 44.71 -11.59
C PHE A 688 -13.17 45.48 -10.29
N ASN A 689 -12.33 46.52 -10.34
CA ASN A 689 -11.92 47.30 -9.18
C ASN A 689 -12.99 48.30 -8.72
N ASP A 690 -13.63 49.01 -9.65
CA ASP A 690 -14.69 49.99 -9.36
C ASP A 690 -15.94 49.29 -8.78
N ASN A 691 -16.18 48.02 -9.15
CA ASN A 691 -17.34 47.22 -8.74
C ASN A 691 -16.97 46.03 -7.85
N TRP A 692 -15.86 46.11 -7.12
CA TRP A 692 -15.30 44.95 -6.41
C TRP A 692 -16.28 44.33 -5.40
N LYS A 693 -17.17 45.13 -4.79
CA LYS A 693 -18.15 44.67 -3.79
C LYS A 693 -19.22 43.79 -4.41
N GLU A 694 -19.79 44.23 -5.52
CA GLU A 694 -20.80 43.51 -6.29
C GLU A 694 -20.21 42.25 -6.90
N VAL A 695 -19.03 42.37 -7.49
CA VAL A 695 -18.28 41.27 -8.10
C VAL A 695 -17.96 40.19 -7.07
N PHE A 696 -17.31 40.57 -5.96
CA PHE A 696 -16.95 39.59 -4.94
C PHE A 696 -18.18 39.06 -4.21
N GLY A 697 -19.19 39.89 -3.95
CA GLY A 697 -20.42 39.50 -3.26
C GLY A 697 -21.16 38.36 -3.96
N ASP A 698 -21.18 38.35 -5.29
CA ASP A 698 -21.86 37.33 -6.11
C ASP A 698 -21.17 35.96 -6.04
N VAL A 699 -19.85 35.92 -5.88
CA VAL A 699 -19.06 34.68 -5.77
C VAL A 699 -18.56 34.38 -4.36
N LYS A 700 -18.86 35.24 -3.38
CA LYS A 700 -18.43 35.10 -1.98
C LYS A 700 -18.78 33.73 -1.39
N PRO A 701 -20.00 33.17 -1.56
CA PRO A 701 -20.30 31.83 -1.03
C PRO A 701 -19.40 30.73 -1.61
N SER A 702 -19.04 30.85 -2.89
CA SER A 702 -18.13 29.92 -3.57
C SER A 702 -16.70 30.02 -3.03
N TYR A 703 -16.24 31.25 -2.74
CA TYR A 703 -14.95 31.47 -2.07
C TYR A 703 -14.94 30.99 -0.62
N GLU A 704 -16.01 31.20 0.14
CA GLU A 704 -16.16 30.70 1.51
C GLU A 704 -16.10 29.16 1.55
N ALA A 705 -16.77 28.49 0.61
CA ALA A 705 -16.71 27.04 0.48
C ALA A 705 -15.29 26.54 0.10
N ALA A 706 -14.65 27.20 -0.87
CA ALA A 706 -13.31 26.83 -1.34
C ALA A 706 -12.24 27.03 -0.27
N PHE A 707 -12.20 28.20 0.37
CA PHE A 707 -11.23 28.48 1.44
C PHE A 707 -11.57 27.74 2.73
N GLY A 708 -12.85 27.55 3.06
CA GLY A 708 -13.26 26.74 4.22
C GLY A 708 -12.75 25.31 4.10
N THR A 709 -12.81 24.76 2.90
CA THR A 709 -12.21 23.46 2.56
C THR A 709 -10.69 23.45 2.77
N ILE A 710 -9.97 24.43 2.21
CA ILE A 710 -8.50 24.53 2.33
C ILE A 710 -8.06 24.63 3.79
N PHE A 711 -8.68 25.52 4.58
CA PHE A 711 -8.31 25.69 5.99
C PHE A 711 -8.68 24.49 6.85
N THR A 712 -9.75 23.76 6.52
CA THR A 712 -10.12 22.52 7.23
C THR A 712 -9.10 21.42 7.00
N ALA A 713 -8.58 21.28 5.78
CA ALA A 713 -7.52 20.33 5.48
C ALA A 713 -6.25 20.65 6.28
N ILE A 714 -5.81 21.92 6.27
CA ILE A 714 -4.64 22.37 7.02
C ILE A 714 -4.80 22.09 8.53
N LEU A 715 -5.98 22.36 9.10
CA LEU A 715 -6.22 22.15 10.53
C LEU A 715 -6.38 20.67 10.92
N ARG A 716 -6.73 19.79 9.97
CA ARG A 716 -6.77 18.33 10.17
C ARG A 716 -5.38 17.68 10.03
N GLU A 717 -4.52 18.24 9.18
CA GLU A 717 -3.14 17.76 9.00
C GLU A 717 -2.27 17.93 10.26
N GLY A 718 -2.64 18.86 11.16
CA GLY A 718 -2.05 19.13 12.48
C GLY A 718 -2.13 18.00 13.53
N GLU A 719 -2.81 16.89 13.24
CA GLU A 719 -2.87 15.73 14.13
C GLU A 719 -1.64 14.82 13.92
N PRO A 720 -0.98 14.30 14.99
CA PRO A 720 0.10 13.32 14.83
C PRO A 720 -0.41 12.10 14.05
N GLN A 721 0.06 12.01 12.80
CA GLN A 721 -0.42 11.12 11.75
C GLN A 721 -0.44 9.66 12.21
N THR A 722 -1.64 9.19 12.55
CA THR A 722 -1.97 7.77 12.75
C THR A 722 -3.40 7.50 12.30
N ALA A 723 -3.81 8.07 11.15
CA ALA A 723 -4.99 7.65 10.40
C ALA A 723 -4.92 8.33 9.02
N ALA A 724 -4.85 7.53 7.96
CA ALA A 724 -5.11 8.00 6.62
C ALA A 724 -6.60 8.34 6.51
N LEU A 725 -6.91 9.57 6.09
CA LEU A 725 -8.02 10.01 5.23
C LEU A 725 -7.96 11.54 5.10
N GLU A 726 -7.41 12.02 3.98
CA GLU A 726 -7.52 13.42 3.55
C GLU A 726 -8.87 13.68 2.86
N PRO A 727 -9.46 14.87 3.08
CA PRO A 727 -10.28 15.55 2.08
C PRO A 727 -9.71 16.97 1.90
N HIS A 728 -9.27 17.45 0.73
CA HIS A 728 -10.09 17.72 -0.44
C HIS A 728 -9.21 18.04 -1.67
N LYS A 729 -9.19 17.15 -2.67
CA LYS A 729 -8.82 17.47 -4.05
C LYS A 729 -10.06 17.38 -4.93
N LYS A 730 -10.68 18.51 -5.26
CA LYS A 730 -11.78 18.61 -6.24
C LYS A 730 -11.34 19.04 -7.64
N LYS A 731 -10.03 19.12 -7.92
CA LYS A 731 -9.51 19.02 -9.28
C LYS A 731 -8.44 17.94 -9.34
N THR A 732 -8.72 16.97 -10.22
CA THR A 732 -7.90 15.81 -10.60
C THR A 732 -7.87 14.61 -9.64
N MET A 733 -9.04 14.10 -9.23
CA MET A 733 -9.18 12.68 -8.83
C MET A 733 -8.68 11.73 -9.93
N VAL A 734 -8.83 12.14 -11.19
CA VAL A 734 -8.29 11.43 -12.35
C VAL A 734 -6.76 11.35 -12.31
N ARG A 735 -6.05 12.45 -12.00
CA ARG A 735 -4.57 12.46 -11.95
C ARG A 735 -4.04 11.66 -10.76
N GLU A 736 -4.77 11.60 -9.63
CA GLU A 736 -4.37 10.80 -8.47
C GLU A 736 -4.61 9.31 -8.66
N TRP A 737 -5.76 8.93 -9.23
CA TRP A 737 -6.02 7.54 -9.65
C TRP A 737 -5.00 7.10 -10.70
N ILE A 738 -4.69 7.97 -11.68
CA ILE A 738 -3.62 7.68 -12.62
C ILE A 738 -2.32 7.55 -11.85
N LEU A 739 -1.81 8.58 -11.14
CA LEU A 739 -0.55 8.55 -10.37
C LEU A 739 -0.41 7.35 -9.41
N ALA A 740 -1.52 6.80 -8.90
CA ALA A 740 -1.59 5.63 -8.04
C ALA A 740 -1.60 4.26 -8.75
N GLY A 741 -1.46 4.21 -10.09
CA GLY A 741 -1.47 3.00 -10.95
C GLY A 741 -0.79 1.75 -10.36
N PRO A 742 -1.12 0.54 -10.83
CA PRO A 742 -0.78 -0.72 -10.17
C PRO A 742 0.68 -0.75 -9.69
N GLN A 743 0.89 -0.65 -8.37
CA GLN A 743 2.23 -0.59 -7.82
C GLN A 743 2.94 -1.94 -8.00
N THR A 744 3.69 -2.07 -9.08
CA THR A 744 4.63 -3.17 -9.28
C THR A 744 5.94 -2.93 -8.54
N PRO A 745 6.55 -4.00 -8.00
CA PRO A 745 7.84 -3.91 -7.36
C PRO A 745 8.91 -3.52 -8.39
N SER A 746 9.85 -2.67 -7.99
CA SER A 746 11.06 -2.43 -8.79
C SER A 746 11.85 -3.74 -8.87
N ILE A 747 11.88 -4.34 -10.06
CA ILE A 747 12.75 -5.48 -10.32
C ILE A 747 14.17 -4.94 -10.46
N LYS A 748 15.04 -5.26 -9.50
CA LYS A 748 16.49 -5.14 -9.67
C LYS A 748 17.03 -6.48 -10.14
N GLY A 749 16.94 -6.66 -11.45
CA GLY A 749 17.60 -7.69 -12.24
C GLY A 749 17.46 -7.27 -13.69
N ASN A 750 18.48 -7.49 -14.52
CA ASN A 750 18.35 -7.34 -15.97
C ASN A 750 17.28 -8.34 -16.44
N ILE A 751 16.04 -7.88 -16.54
CA ILE A 751 14.95 -8.63 -17.15
C ILE A 751 14.94 -8.22 -18.61
N LEU A 752 15.52 -9.09 -19.44
CA LEU A 752 15.19 -9.21 -20.86
C LEU A 752 13.78 -9.81 -20.94
N ILE A 753 12.75 -8.99 -20.76
CA ILE A 753 11.40 -9.26 -21.25
C ILE A 753 10.93 -7.94 -21.85
N THR A 754 11.48 -7.63 -23.03
CA THR A 754 10.68 -6.90 -23.99
C THR A 754 9.55 -7.87 -24.39
N PRO A 755 8.26 -7.49 -24.30
CA PRO A 755 7.33 -7.98 -25.33
C PRO A 755 8.06 -7.78 -26.65
N SER A 756 8.05 -8.75 -27.55
CA SER A 756 8.75 -8.66 -28.83
C SER A 756 8.16 -7.54 -29.70
N PHE A 757 8.38 -6.29 -29.29
CA PHE A 757 8.02 -5.08 -29.99
C PHE A 757 8.83 -5.10 -31.26
N LYS A 758 8.12 -5.09 -32.37
CA LYS A 758 8.76 -4.96 -33.67
C LYS A 758 9.47 -3.61 -33.68
N LYS A 759 10.79 -3.62 -33.57
CA LYS A 759 11.61 -2.42 -33.69
C LYS A 759 11.61 -1.96 -35.14
N CYS A 760 11.58 -0.64 -35.32
CA CYS A 760 11.69 -0.02 -36.62
C CYS A 760 13.06 0.66 -36.73
N ASN A 761 13.79 0.36 -37.80
CA ASN A 761 15.08 0.99 -38.06
C ASN A 761 14.85 2.41 -38.56
N ARG A 762 15.39 3.39 -37.81
CA ARG A 762 15.19 4.83 -38.04
C ARG A 762 15.76 5.35 -39.35
N LYS A 763 16.70 4.62 -39.96
CA LYS A 763 17.39 5.00 -41.20
C LYS A 763 16.72 4.43 -42.46
N ARG A 764 15.76 3.52 -42.30
CA ARG A 764 15.04 2.94 -43.44
C ARG A 764 14.00 3.91 -43.97
N SER A 765 13.81 3.93 -45.28
CA SER A 765 12.81 4.76 -45.94
C SER A 765 11.37 4.36 -45.60
N ASP A 766 11.15 3.11 -45.16
CA ASP A 766 9.83 2.58 -44.76
C ASP A 766 9.61 2.61 -43.23
N PHE A 767 10.27 3.54 -42.53
CA PHE A 767 10.20 3.66 -41.08
C PHE A 767 8.76 3.90 -40.57
N ASN A 768 8.01 4.79 -41.21
CA ASN A 768 6.65 5.13 -40.82
C ASN A 768 5.68 3.95 -41.05
N GLU A 769 5.83 3.21 -42.16
CA GLU A 769 5.07 1.99 -42.43
C GLU A 769 5.39 0.90 -41.40
N CYS A 770 6.65 0.75 -41.04
CA CYS A 770 7.05 -0.15 -39.96
C CYS A 770 6.37 0.24 -38.64
N MET A 771 6.34 1.53 -38.31
CA MET A 771 5.71 2.05 -37.09
C MET A 771 4.22 1.73 -37.01
N VAL A 772 3.49 1.88 -38.12
CA VAL A 772 2.08 1.47 -38.22
C VAL A 772 1.91 -0.02 -37.89
N VAL A 773 2.77 -0.89 -38.44
CA VAL A 773 2.73 -2.33 -38.13
C VAL A 773 3.08 -2.60 -36.67
N ALA A 774 4.09 -1.91 -36.12
CA ALA A 774 4.53 -2.08 -34.74
C ALA A 774 3.44 -1.67 -33.74
N PHE A 775 2.84 -0.49 -33.91
CA PHE A 775 1.78 0.01 -33.02
C PHE A 775 0.51 -0.85 -33.08
N ASN A 776 0.11 -1.30 -34.27
CA ASN A 776 -1.02 -2.23 -34.41
C ASN A 776 -0.74 -3.59 -33.76
N HIS A 777 0.51 -4.07 -33.79
CA HIS A 777 0.90 -5.26 -33.06
C HIS A 777 0.81 -5.04 -31.54
N VAL A 778 1.33 -3.90 -31.04
CA VAL A 778 1.31 -3.55 -29.60
C VAL A 778 -0.12 -3.44 -29.08
N ILE A 779 -0.99 -2.66 -29.73
CA ILE A 779 -2.35 -2.41 -29.23
C ILE A 779 -3.18 -3.69 -29.16
N SER A 780 -2.94 -4.65 -30.07
CA SER A 780 -3.59 -5.97 -30.05
C SER A 780 -3.21 -6.84 -28.84
N GLN A 781 -2.05 -6.57 -28.22
CA GLN A 781 -1.55 -7.28 -27.05
C GLN A 781 -1.96 -6.62 -25.72
N LEU A 782 -2.52 -5.41 -25.77
CA LEU A 782 -2.95 -4.65 -24.60
C LEU A 782 -4.34 -5.07 -24.07
N ASN A 783 -4.91 -6.15 -24.61
CA ASN A 783 -6.11 -6.81 -24.07
C ASN A 783 -5.84 -7.65 -22.80
N VAL A 784 -4.56 -7.81 -22.43
CA VAL A 784 -4.12 -8.40 -21.16
C VAL A 784 -3.36 -7.33 -20.37
N PRO A 785 -3.58 -7.18 -19.05
CA PRO A 785 -2.85 -6.20 -18.25
C PRO A 785 -1.33 -6.37 -18.33
N MET A 786 -0.62 -5.42 -18.93
CA MET A 786 0.84 -5.39 -18.98
C MET A 786 1.42 -4.88 -17.65
N ARG A 787 1.41 -5.75 -16.64
CA ARG A 787 1.77 -5.43 -15.24
C ARG A 787 3.20 -4.89 -15.11
N GLU A 788 4.14 -5.41 -15.90
CA GLU A 788 5.56 -5.00 -15.90
C GLU A 788 5.77 -3.52 -16.27
N LEU A 789 4.88 -2.95 -17.08
CA LEU A 789 4.93 -1.57 -17.57
C LEU A 789 4.08 -0.61 -16.72
N ASN A 790 3.41 -1.11 -15.66
CA ASN A 790 2.50 -0.33 -14.81
C ASN A 790 1.41 0.40 -15.63
N LEU A 791 0.86 -0.29 -16.63
CA LEU A 791 -0.30 0.18 -17.40
C LEU A 791 -1.60 -0.30 -16.73
N PRO A 792 -2.64 0.55 -16.64
CA PRO A 792 -3.97 0.11 -16.19
C PRO A 792 -4.59 -0.87 -17.20
N ASN A 793 -5.66 -1.56 -16.81
CA ASN A 793 -6.46 -2.31 -17.77
C ASN A 793 -7.04 -1.34 -18.82
N LEU A 794 -6.96 -1.68 -20.10
CA LEU A 794 -7.49 -0.86 -21.20
C LEU A 794 -8.78 -1.45 -21.80
N GLU A 795 -9.28 -2.56 -21.27
CA GLU A 795 -10.48 -3.24 -21.77
C GLU A 795 -11.23 -3.96 -20.62
N PRO A 796 -12.17 -3.30 -19.91
CA PRO A 796 -12.39 -1.85 -19.91
C PRO A 796 -11.32 -1.10 -19.10
N LEU A 797 -11.14 0.18 -19.41
CA LEU A 797 -10.49 1.15 -18.52
C LEU A 797 -11.49 1.65 -17.49
N ASP A 798 -11.24 1.35 -16.22
CA ASP A 798 -12.05 1.81 -15.10
C ASP A 798 -11.60 3.21 -14.66
N VAL A 799 -12.43 4.22 -14.84
CA VAL A 799 -12.25 5.59 -14.34
C VAL A 799 -13.24 5.81 -13.19
N PRO A 800 -12.81 5.78 -11.92
CA PRO A 800 -13.73 5.80 -10.78
C PRO A 800 -14.59 7.05 -10.71
N PHE A 801 -14.06 8.17 -11.20
CA PHE A 801 -14.73 9.46 -11.16
C PHE A 801 -14.19 10.40 -12.24
N MET A 802 -15.09 11.09 -12.90
CA MET A 802 -14.79 12.15 -13.85
C MET A 802 -15.82 13.25 -13.67
N SER A 803 -15.40 14.52 -13.70
CA SER A 803 -16.33 15.64 -13.73
C SER A 803 -15.95 16.55 -14.87
N ILE A 804 -16.95 16.89 -15.69
CA ILE A 804 -16.84 17.74 -16.85
C ILE A 804 -17.60 19.04 -16.54
N ALA A 805 -16.94 20.17 -16.73
CA ALA A 805 -17.55 21.48 -16.53
C ALA A 805 -18.65 21.72 -17.58
N ALA A 806 -19.63 22.56 -17.25
CA ALA A 806 -20.71 22.94 -18.16
C ALA A 806 -20.15 23.56 -19.45
N GLY A 807 -20.71 23.14 -20.60
CA GLY A 807 -20.43 23.75 -21.90
C GLY A 807 -20.88 25.22 -21.94
N LYS A 808 -20.39 25.97 -22.93
CA LYS A 808 -20.73 27.40 -23.09
C LYS A 808 -21.93 27.65 -24.02
N GLY A 809 -22.48 26.59 -24.62
CA GLY A 809 -23.60 26.64 -25.56
C GLY A 809 -24.86 25.93 -25.06
N PRO A 810 -25.56 25.17 -25.93
CA PRO A 810 -26.74 24.40 -25.58
C PRO A 810 -26.61 23.57 -24.30
N ALA A 811 -25.44 23.01 -24.01
CA ALA A 811 -25.23 22.09 -22.90
C ALA A 811 -24.60 22.78 -21.68
N ALA A 812 -25.33 23.72 -21.08
CA ALA A 812 -24.94 24.42 -19.86
C ALA A 812 -25.33 23.64 -18.59
N PHE A 813 -24.77 22.44 -18.40
CA PHE A 813 -25.01 21.62 -17.21
C PHE A 813 -23.76 20.96 -16.67
N GLN A 814 -23.70 20.85 -15.34
CA GLN A 814 -22.65 20.12 -14.64
C GLN A 814 -22.81 18.63 -14.92
N GLN A 815 -21.69 18.00 -15.27
CA GLN A 815 -21.64 16.59 -15.60
C GLN A 815 -20.68 15.88 -14.66
N ILE A 816 -21.20 14.95 -13.88
CA ILE A 816 -20.41 14.10 -13.00
C ILE A 816 -20.65 12.66 -13.44
N TYR A 817 -19.56 11.92 -13.61
CA TYR A 817 -19.54 10.51 -13.94
C TYR A 817 -18.81 9.75 -12.83
N LYS A 818 -19.40 8.67 -12.36
CA LYS A 818 -18.86 7.74 -11.37
C LYS A 818 -18.79 6.36 -12.01
N ASN A 819 -17.80 5.56 -11.61
CA ASN A 819 -17.63 4.18 -12.09
C ASN A 819 -17.62 4.07 -13.63
N LEU A 820 -16.99 5.03 -14.32
CA LEU A 820 -16.91 5.07 -15.77
C LEU A 820 -16.04 3.92 -16.28
N LYS A 821 -16.60 3.05 -17.11
CA LYS A 821 -15.89 1.96 -17.79
C LYS A 821 -15.80 2.27 -19.27
N VAL A 822 -14.58 2.39 -19.79
CA VAL A 822 -14.32 2.65 -21.22
C VAL A 822 -13.83 1.38 -21.90
N SER A 823 -14.62 0.85 -22.82
CA SER A 823 -14.33 -0.36 -23.60
C SER A 823 -14.07 -0.01 -25.06
N GLY A 824 -13.32 -0.85 -25.77
CA GLY A 824 -13.04 -0.74 -27.20
C GLY A 824 -11.68 -0.12 -27.56
N MET A 825 -10.89 0.35 -26.58
CA MET A 825 -9.60 0.99 -26.85
C MET A 825 -8.57 0.02 -27.43
N THR A 826 -8.65 -1.27 -27.08
CA THR A 826 -7.74 -2.30 -27.63
C THR A 826 -8.10 -2.70 -29.06
N LYS A 827 -9.28 -2.29 -29.55
CA LYS A 827 -9.74 -2.50 -30.93
C LYS A 827 -9.32 -1.37 -31.88
N ASN A 828 -8.51 -0.42 -31.40
CA ASN A 828 -8.01 0.68 -32.19
C ASN A 828 -7.04 0.20 -33.28
N LYS A 829 -7.11 0.81 -34.46
CA LYS A 829 -6.26 0.54 -35.62
C LYS A 829 -5.54 1.82 -36.04
N PHE A 830 -4.21 1.80 -35.98
CA PHE A 830 -3.38 2.89 -36.48
C PHE A 830 -3.33 2.84 -38.01
N GLU A 831 -3.70 3.94 -38.66
CA GLU A 831 -3.71 4.10 -40.12
C GLU A 831 -2.46 4.85 -40.60
N ASN A 832 -1.99 5.84 -39.84
CA ASN A 832 -0.77 6.58 -40.13
C ASN A 832 -0.02 6.92 -38.84
N ILE A 833 1.31 6.86 -38.89
CA ILE A 833 2.22 7.24 -37.80
C ILE A 833 3.42 7.94 -38.41
N GLU A 834 3.65 9.19 -38.01
CA GLU A 834 4.77 10.00 -38.46
C GLU A 834 5.53 10.54 -37.25
N LEU A 835 6.77 10.07 -37.07
CA LEU A 835 7.67 10.53 -36.01
C LEU A 835 8.81 11.34 -36.62
N ASP A 836 8.86 12.63 -36.32
CA ASP A 836 9.91 13.56 -36.73
C ASP A 836 10.89 13.77 -35.57
N PHE A 837 12.08 13.19 -35.69
CA PHE A 837 13.13 13.29 -34.66
C PHE A 837 13.76 14.68 -34.56
N GLU A 838 13.69 15.51 -35.61
CA GLU A 838 14.22 16.88 -35.59
C GLU A 838 13.25 17.82 -34.88
N LYS A 839 11.96 17.72 -35.20
CA LYS A 839 10.91 18.52 -34.57
C LYS A 839 10.44 17.97 -33.23
N ASN A 840 10.84 16.74 -32.89
CA ASN A 840 10.31 15.96 -31.76
C ASN A 840 8.78 15.92 -31.77
N THR A 841 8.19 15.61 -32.93
CA THR A 841 6.73 15.50 -33.09
C THR A 841 6.33 14.10 -33.48
N LEU A 842 5.24 13.59 -32.90
CA LEU A 842 4.63 12.31 -33.25
C LEU A 842 3.18 12.54 -33.65
N ASP A 843 2.89 12.38 -34.95
CA ASP A 843 1.57 12.51 -35.53
C ASP A 843 0.97 11.12 -35.75
N LEU A 844 -0.26 10.91 -35.28
CA LEU A 844 -0.97 9.63 -35.32
C LEU A 844 -2.36 9.82 -35.91
N VAL A 845 -2.74 8.94 -36.82
CA VAL A 845 -4.12 8.78 -37.28
C VAL A 845 -4.57 7.37 -36.95
N CYS A 846 -5.65 7.22 -36.20
CA CYS A 846 -6.15 5.91 -35.84
C CYS A 846 -7.68 5.83 -35.79
N THR A 847 -8.22 4.64 -36.07
CA THR A 847 -9.65 4.37 -36.11
C THR A 847 -10.05 3.38 -35.03
N THR A 848 -11.18 3.61 -34.37
CA THR A 848 -11.76 2.66 -33.40
C THR A 848 -13.17 2.30 -33.82
N PRO A 849 -13.50 1.00 -34.02
CA PRO A 849 -14.83 0.58 -34.46
C PRO A 849 -15.96 1.00 -33.51
N GLU A 850 -15.73 0.84 -32.20
CA GLU A 850 -16.68 1.22 -31.16
C GLU A 850 -15.90 1.59 -29.89
N ILE A 851 -16.23 2.72 -29.28
CA ILE A 851 -15.85 3.07 -27.91
C ILE A 851 -17.14 3.10 -27.09
N ARG A 852 -17.24 2.19 -26.12
CA ARG A 852 -18.40 2.11 -25.22
C ARG A 852 -18.03 2.61 -23.83
N MET A 853 -18.83 3.53 -23.31
CA MET A 853 -18.70 4.12 -22.00
C MET A 853 -19.93 3.77 -21.17
N ASP A 854 -19.74 3.01 -20.09
CA ASP A 854 -20.79 2.71 -19.10
C ASP A 854 -20.46 3.42 -17.80
N PHE A 855 -21.40 4.16 -17.21
CA PHE A 855 -21.15 5.00 -16.04
C PHE A 855 -22.41 5.24 -15.21
N GLU A 856 -22.23 5.76 -14.00
CA GLU A 856 -23.27 6.44 -13.23
C GLU A 856 -23.11 7.95 -13.42
N TYR A 857 -24.16 8.67 -13.77
CA TYR A 857 -24.12 10.10 -13.97
C TYR A 857 -24.87 10.87 -12.90
N GLU A 858 -24.51 12.13 -12.74
CA GLU A 858 -25.23 13.15 -11.98
C GLU A 858 -25.16 14.46 -12.80
N PHE A 859 -26.31 14.86 -13.34
CA PHE A 859 -26.49 16.02 -14.18
C PHE A 859 -27.30 17.09 -13.45
N SER A 860 -26.85 18.34 -13.58
CA SER A 860 -27.58 19.49 -13.05
C SER A 860 -27.29 20.72 -13.91
N GLY A 861 -28.33 21.29 -14.52
CA GLY A 861 -28.23 22.50 -15.32
C GLY A 861 -29.29 22.55 -16.41
N LYS A 862 -28.91 22.89 -17.64
CA LYS A 862 -29.82 22.93 -18.80
C LYS A 862 -29.19 22.33 -20.06
N ILE A 863 -30.01 21.68 -20.89
CA ILE A 863 -29.73 21.38 -22.30
C ILE A 863 -30.68 22.24 -23.15
N LEU A 864 -30.14 23.04 -24.05
CA LEU A 864 -30.82 24.10 -24.78
C LEU A 864 -31.56 25.03 -23.80
N LEU A 865 -32.89 25.06 -23.86
CA LEU A 865 -33.76 25.81 -22.94
C LEU A 865 -34.34 24.92 -21.83
N LEU A 866 -34.10 23.61 -21.88
CA LEU A 866 -34.70 22.63 -20.99
C LEU A 866 -33.83 22.44 -19.75
N PRO A 867 -34.37 22.64 -18.54
CA PRO A 867 -33.65 22.25 -17.33
C PRO A 867 -33.42 20.75 -17.33
N ILE A 868 -32.19 20.31 -17.09
CA ILE A 868 -31.85 18.90 -16.93
C ILE A 868 -31.35 18.70 -15.49
N ALA A 869 -32.00 17.77 -14.80
CA ALA A 869 -31.54 17.26 -13.53
C ALA A 869 -31.80 15.76 -13.53
N GLY A 870 -30.80 14.96 -13.16
CA GLY A 870 -30.94 13.52 -13.18
C GLY A 870 -29.70 12.85 -12.63
N ASN A 871 -29.90 11.70 -12.03
CA ASN A 871 -28.83 10.84 -11.57
C ASN A 871 -29.22 9.39 -11.76
N GLY A 872 -28.36 8.62 -12.38
CA GLY A 872 -28.69 7.26 -12.77
C GLY A 872 -27.60 6.60 -13.59
N PRO A 873 -27.79 5.36 -14.02
CA PRO A 873 -26.88 4.73 -14.96
C PRO A 873 -27.02 5.40 -16.33
N GLY A 874 -25.90 5.48 -17.03
CA GLY A 874 -25.86 5.93 -18.41
C GLY A 874 -24.86 5.12 -19.23
N THR A 875 -25.14 5.08 -20.52
CA THR A 875 -24.26 4.49 -21.52
C THR A 875 -24.07 5.49 -22.65
N VAL A 876 -22.85 5.67 -23.13
CA VAL A 876 -22.54 6.34 -24.40
C VAL A 876 -21.74 5.38 -25.27
N SER A 877 -22.06 5.33 -26.56
CA SER A 877 -21.32 4.52 -27.54
C SER A 877 -20.98 5.38 -28.74
N LEU A 878 -19.69 5.40 -29.09
CA LEU A 878 -19.15 6.13 -30.24
C LEU A 878 -18.74 5.11 -31.29
N PHE A 879 -19.28 5.21 -32.51
CA PHE A 879 -19.03 4.26 -33.58
C PHE A 879 -18.15 4.84 -34.67
N ASN A 880 -17.24 4.03 -35.18
CA ASN A 880 -16.28 4.35 -36.25
C ASN A 880 -15.56 5.68 -35.98
N VAL A 881 -14.93 5.78 -34.82
CA VAL A 881 -14.22 6.97 -34.37
C VAL A 881 -12.91 7.11 -35.11
N THR A 882 -12.68 8.24 -35.76
CA THR A 882 -11.37 8.61 -36.32
C THR A 882 -10.70 9.61 -35.41
N ASN A 883 -9.47 9.34 -34.99
CA ASN A 883 -8.69 10.17 -34.09
C ASN A 883 -7.46 10.72 -34.81
N TYR A 884 -7.21 12.00 -34.64
CA TYR A 884 -5.99 12.70 -35.09
C TYR A 884 -5.27 13.19 -33.85
N LEU A 885 -4.06 12.67 -33.60
CA LEU A 885 -3.23 13.09 -32.48
C LEU A 885 -1.92 13.67 -33.01
N LYS A 886 -1.52 14.82 -32.46
CA LYS A 886 -0.19 15.40 -32.69
C LYS A 886 0.49 15.62 -31.36
N HIS A 887 1.45 14.78 -31.02
CA HIS A 887 2.20 14.85 -29.79
C HIS A 887 3.47 15.68 -29.99
N GLN A 888 3.69 16.67 -29.12
CA GLN A 888 5.01 17.26 -28.95
C GLN A 888 5.78 16.44 -27.91
N LEU A 889 6.96 15.99 -28.29
CA LEU A 889 7.85 15.19 -27.47
C LEU A 889 9.01 16.05 -26.94
N GLU A 890 9.52 15.65 -25.78
CA GLU A 890 10.77 16.09 -25.19
C GLU A 890 11.63 14.84 -24.98
N THR A 891 12.87 14.91 -25.44
CA THR A 891 13.89 13.89 -25.15
C THR A 891 14.62 14.27 -23.87
N TYR A 892 14.74 13.34 -22.93
CA TYR A 892 15.46 13.57 -21.68
C TYR A 892 16.25 12.34 -21.23
N ASP A 893 17.40 12.57 -20.60
CA ASP A 893 18.21 11.50 -20.01
C ASP A 893 17.58 10.98 -18.72
N LYS A 894 17.53 9.65 -18.60
CA LYS A 894 17.19 8.97 -17.36
C LYS A 894 18.14 7.82 -17.10
N LYS A 895 19.17 8.09 -16.29
CA LYS A 895 20.21 7.11 -15.90
C LYS A 895 21.10 6.68 -17.08
N GLY A 896 21.44 7.60 -17.97
CA GLY A 896 22.33 7.33 -19.12
C GLY A 896 21.62 6.74 -20.34
N HIS A 897 20.29 6.84 -20.40
CA HIS A 897 19.47 6.40 -21.53
C HIS A 897 18.50 7.52 -21.90
N ASP A 898 18.34 7.78 -23.19
CA ASP A 898 17.39 8.76 -23.71
C ASP A 898 15.97 8.19 -23.68
N HIS A 899 15.03 8.98 -23.16
CA HIS A 899 13.60 8.67 -23.14
C HIS A 899 12.79 9.79 -23.78
N PHE A 900 11.66 9.41 -24.40
CA PHE A 900 10.65 10.38 -24.81
C PHE A 900 9.71 10.73 -23.66
N ARG A 901 9.17 11.94 -23.71
CA ARG A 901 8.07 12.40 -22.86
C ARG A 901 7.18 13.32 -23.67
N ILE A 902 5.89 13.03 -23.70
CA ILE A 902 4.88 13.91 -24.30
C ILE A 902 4.72 15.12 -23.39
N ILE A 903 5.02 16.30 -23.93
CA ILE A 903 4.87 17.59 -23.24
C ILE A 903 3.61 18.34 -23.66
N ASN A 904 3.13 18.08 -24.87
CA ASN A 904 1.88 18.65 -25.36
C ASN A 904 1.21 17.67 -26.33
N THR A 905 -0.11 17.77 -26.49
CA THR A 905 -0.84 17.00 -27.50
C THR A 905 -1.99 17.81 -28.05
N THR A 906 -2.09 17.87 -29.37
CA THR A 906 -3.31 18.30 -30.06
C THR A 906 -4.10 17.05 -30.39
N TYR A 907 -5.40 17.02 -30.07
CA TYR A 907 -6.25 15.85 -30.24
C TYR A 907 -7.60 16.26 -30.83
N GLU A 908 -7.95 15.63 -31.95
CA GLU A 908 -9.25 15.74 -32.58
C GLU A 908 -9.84 14.33 -32.73
N PHE A 909 -11.12 14.18 -32.42
CA PHE A 909 -11.84 12.91 -32.59
C PHE A 909 -13.14 13.14 -33.33
N HIS A 910 -13.44 12.25 -34.26
CA HIS A 910 -14.58 12.34 -35.14
C HIS A 910 -15.31 10.99 -35.16
N PRO A 911 -16.30 10.79 -34.28
CA PRO A 911 -17.19 9.65 -34.38
C PRO A 911 -18.11 9.80 -35.61
N LYS A 912 -18.43 8.69 -36.28
CA LYS A 912 -19.47 8.70 -37.32
C LYS A 912 -20.88 8.72 -36.73
N LEU A 913 -21.04 8.12 -35.56
CA LEU A 913 -22.29 8.06 -34.81
C LEU A 913 -22.00 8.06 -33.31
N MET A 914 -22.79 8.82 -32.55
CA MET A 914 -22.88 8.70 -31.10
C MET A 914 -24.29 8.24 -30.74
N THR A 915 -24.40 7.24 -29.88
CA THR A 915 -25.65 6.90 -29.22
C THR A 915 -25.47 7.03 -27.72
N SER A 916 -26.49 7.50 -27.04
CA SER A 916 -26.49 7.70 -25.61
C SER A 916 -27.79 7.23 -25.00
N LYS A 917 -27.71 6.75 -23.77
CA LYS A 917 -28.86 6.41 -22.94
C LYS A 917 -28.57 6.87 -21.53
N PHE A 918 -29.45 7.68 -20.98
CA PHE A 918 -29.42 8.15 -19.62
C PHE A 918 -30.72 7.72 -18.96
N ASP A 919 -30.64 6.87 -17.95
CA ASP A 919 -31.83 6.46 -17.20
C ASP A 919 -32.09 7.45 -16.06
N LYS A 920 -33.36 7.65 -15.70
CA LYS A 920 -33.81 8.49 -14.56
C LYS A 920 -33.51 9.99 -14.69
N LEU A 921 -33.54 10.52 -15.92
CA LEU A 921 -33.62 11.97 -16.11
C LEU A 921 -34.94 12.50 -15.51
N PHE A 922 -34.94 13.75 -15.05
CA PHE A 922 -36.11 14.44 -14.47
C PHE A 922 -36.73 13.73 -13.27
N GLY A 923 -35.92 13.06 -12.43
CA GLY A 923 -36.43 12.32 -11.28
C GLY A 923 -37.20 11.05 -11.64
N GLY A 924 -37.03 10.52 -12.85
CA GLY A 924 -37.63 9.25 -13.28
C GLY A 924 -38.97 9.38 -13.99
N ASP A 925 -39.33 10.56 -14.51
CA ASP A 925 -40.48 10.71 -15.40
C ASP A 925 -40.19 10.00 -16.73
N ASP A 926 -40.90 8.91 -17.01
CA ASP A 926 -40.64 8.06 -18.18
C ASP A 926 -40.83 8.81 -19.50
N ALA A 927 -41.81 9.71 -19.57
CA ALA A 927 -42.10 10.47 -20.79
C ALA A 927 -41.00 11.51 -21.05
N LEU A 928 -40.60 12.28 -20.04
CA LEU A 928 -39.53 13.27 -20.16
C LEU A 928 -38.15 12.62 -20.35
N ASN A 929 -37.90 11.48 -19.70
CA ASN A 929 -36.68 10.71 -19.87
C ASN A 929 -36.56 10.16 -21.30
N THR A 930 -37.65 9.59 -21.85
CA THR A 930 -37.67 9.08 -23.23
C THR A 930 -37.47 10.22 -24.22
N ASN A 931 -38.25 11.30 -24.10
CA ASN A 931 -38.16 12.45 -25.00
C ASN A 931 -36.77 13.10 -24.98
N LEU A 932 -36.14 13.23 -23.80
CA LEU A 932 -34.81 13.84 -23.72
C LEU A 932 -33.73 12.92 -24.28
N ASN A 933 -33.80 11.60 -24.08
CA ASN A 933 -32.89 10.67 -24.73
C ASN A 933 -33.02 10.70 -26.25
N GLU A 934 -34.24 10.84 -26.78
CA GLU A 934 -34.47 11.05 -28.22
C GLU A 934 -33.81 12.35 -28.68
N VAL A 935 -34.06 13.47 -27.99
CA VAL A 935 -33.43 14.77 -28.32
C VAL A 935 -31.91 14.68 -28.29
N ILE A 936 -31.30 14.04 -27.29
CA ILE A 936 -29.84 13.90 -27.21
C ILE A 936 -29.30 13.08 -28.38
N ASN A 937 -29.99 12.00 -28.76
CA ASN A 937 -29.56 11.13 -29.85
C ASN A 937 -29.83 11.71 -31.24
N GLU A 938 -30.88 12.50 -31.43
CA GLU A 938 -31.15 13.21 -32.69
C GLU A 938 -30.16 14.37 -32.91
N ASN A 939 -29.78 15.04 -31.81
CA ASN A 939 -28.93 16.23 -31.83
C ASN A 939 -27.49 15.95 -31.36
N TRP A 940 -27.08 14.68 -31.39
CA TRP A 940 -25.82 14.22 -30.78
C TRP A 940 -24.59 14.97 -31.29
N ARG A 941 -24.57 15.34 -32.58
CA ARG A 941 -23.42 16.02 -33.22
C ARG A 941 -23.26 17.45 -32.68
N GLU A 942 -24.34 18.23 -32.66
CA GLU A 942 -24.32 19.60 -32.13
C GLU A 942 -23.99 19.62 -30.64
N LEU A 943 -24.54 18.67 -29.87
CA LEU A 943 -24.21 18.52 -28.46
C LEU A 943 -22.74 18.15 -28.28
N LEU A 944 -22.22 17.19 -29.05
CA LEU A 944 -20.81 16.81 -28.99
C LEU A 944 -19.89 17.96 -29.37
N ASP A 945 -20.26 18.83 -30.31
CA ASP A 945 -19.45 19.99 -30.67
C ASP A 945 -19.35 21.00 -29.50
N ASP A 946 -20.38 21.11 -28.65
CA ASP A 946 -20.39 22.01 -27.49
C ASP A 946 -19.66 21.43 -26.27
N VAL A 947 -19.90 20.16 -25.91
CA VAL A 947 -19.27 19.53 -24.73
C VAL A 947 -17.99 18.76 -25.03
N GLY A 948 -17.78 18.39 -26.29
CA GLY A 948 -16.65 17.60 -26.78
C GLY A 948 -15.27 18.15 -26.39
N PRO A 949 -15.00 19.47 -26.49
CA PRO A 949 -13.73 20.03 -26.04
C PRO A 949 -13.40 19.71 -24.57
N SER A 950 -14.40 19.73 -23.69
CA SER A 950 -14.23 19.44 -22.27
C SER A 950 -13.97 17.95 -22.02
N TYR A 951 -14.64 17.06 -22.76
CA TYR A 951 -14.30 15.62 -22.74
C TYR A 951 -12.92 15.35 -23.30
N ASN A 952 -12.54 16.03 -24.38
CA ASN A 952 -11.22 15.92 -24.98
C ASN A 952 -10.14 16.27 -23.96
N GLU A 953 -10.27 17.39 -23.26
CA GLU A 953 -9.30 17.76 -22.23
C GLU A 953 -9.20 16.67 -21.14
N ALA A 954 -10.33 16.16 -20.66
CA ALA A 954 -10.36 15.14 -19.62
C ALA A 954 -9.72 13.81 -20.05
N PHE A 955 -10.09 13.30 -21.22
CA PHE A 955 -9.55 12.05 -21.76
C PHE A 955 -8.09 12.20 -22.21
N LEU A 956 -7.71 13.36 -22.77
CA LEU A 956 -6.34 13.64 -23.16
C LEU A 956 -5.39 13.58 -21.95
N GLN A 957 -5.81 14.13 -20.81
CA GLN A 957 -5.04 14.03 -19.57
C GLN A 957 -4.88 12.57 -19.10
N ILE A 958 -5.92 11.76 -19.24
CA ILE A 958 -5.88 10.32 -18.93
C ILE A 958 -4.85 9.62 -19.80
N PHE A 959 -5.02 9.72 -21.13
CA PHE A 959 -4.19 8.99 -22.08
C PHE A 959 -2.74 9.48 -22.09
N THR A 960 -2.50 10.78 -22.04
CA THR A 960 -1.14 11.34 -21.97
C THR A 960 -0.39 10.82 -20.75
N THR A 961 -1.07 10.70 -19.60
CA THR A 961 -0.42 10.20 -18.38
C THR A 961 -0.12 8.70 -18.47
N ILE A 962 -1.02 7.91 -19.06
CA ILE A 962 -0.79 6.48 -19.33
C ILE A 962 0.40 6.29 -20.28
N ILE A 963 0.45 7.03 -21.38
CA ILE A 963 1.52 6.93 -22.38
C ILE A 963 2.86 7.39 -21.80
N ASN A 964 2.90 8.50 -21.05
CA ASN A 964 4.15 8.99 -20.43
C ASN A 964 4.74 8.02 -19.41
N ARG A 965 3.92 7.17 -18.77
CA ARG A 965 4.44 6.12 -17.88
C ARG A 965 5.16 5.03 -18.63
N PHE A 966 4.59 4.63 -19.77
CA PHE A 966 5.22 3.69 -20.68
C PHE A 966 6.55 4.26 -21.19
N LEU A 967 6.53 5.48 -21.72
CA LEU A 967 7.75 6.13 -22.25
C LEU A 967 8.81 6.39 -21.16
N ALA A 968 8.42 6.58 -19.90
CA ALA A 968 9.37 6.68 -18.80
C ALA A 968 10.04 5.34 -18.41
N LYS A 969 9.56 4.21 -18.94
CA LYS A 969 10.09 2.86 -18.67
C LYS A 969 10.86 2.29 -19.85
N VAL A 970 10.57 2.75 -21.07
CA VAL A 970 11.19 2.26 -22.30
C VAL A 970 12.02 3.37 -22.92
N SER A 971 13.32 3.13 -23.10
CA SER A 971 14.24 4.08 -23.75
C SER A 971 14.03 4.12 -25.26
N ILE A 972 14.51 5.19 -25.91
CA ILE A 972 14.43 5.35 -27.36
C ILE A 972 15.13 4.19 -28.08
N ALA A 973 16.27 3.71 -27.57
CA ALA A 973 17.00 2.55 -28.13
C ALA A 973 16.27 1.20 -27.93
N GLU A 974 15.33 1.12 -27.00
CA GLU A 974 14.47 -0.06 -26.83
C GLU A 974 13.27 -0.01 -27.78
N LEU A 975 12.81 1.18 -28.18
CA LEU A 975 11.71 1.37 -29.13
C LEU A 975 12.14 1.23 -30.59
N PHE A 976 13.35 1.69 -30.93
CA PHE A 976 13.84 1.73 -32.31
C PHE A 976 15.17 1.00 -32.47
N ASP A 977 15.51 0.71 -33.71
CA ASP A 977 16.83 0.21 -34.09
C ASP A 977 17.57 1.25 -34.95
N ASP A 978 18.90 1.19 -34.95
CA ASP A 978 19.78 2.01 -35.78
C ASP A 978 20.55 1.21 -36.83
N GLU A 979 20.46 -0.12 -36.79
CA GLU A 979 21.16 -1.07 -37.67
C GLU A 979 20.29 -1.59 -38.81
#